data_AF-A0A9W7D1P8-F1
#
_entry.id   AF-A0A9W7D1P8-F1
#
_cell.length_a   1.000
_cell.length_b   1.000
_cell.length_c   1.000
_cell.angle_alpha   90.00
_cell.angle_beta   90.00
_cell.angle_gamma   90.00
#
_symmetry.space_group_name_H-M   'P 1'
#
loop_
_entity.id
_entity.type
_entity.pdbx_description
1 polymer ?
#
loop_
_entity_poly.entity_id
_entity_poly.type
_entity_poly.pdbx_seq_one_letter_code
_entity_poly.pdbx_strand_id
1 'polypeptide(L)'
;MHWKLQALLDALILLLLLVLDARDLWYKMRWLGPNDAFAFTTKNSLRLLDLSTTAEDRTATESTTGWRAFHATCGELHALSGNRRNGRGHSHFLHVLASNCSAPDGLTDDMTPHLPTMVLTSDMRADSMAWAACKLLYMSRRPPLCQDAMVTKFLHKYRFGSPRVTSTMMAPPMSQAERELKALLNVIGKSMPLSSVVCVGGIEVPSDGQEEVHQEPLRRIFGCASPDLPGISAAFVGQFATGFAALQNDKARLTADDVDVLGMHFMFRQNAVRSYTYYPPTSAAFDQQTQISFQRRVEIHTALNLSCSGFLYNVMVLLDIVLLAMHAWSGAELLERLVLPPLLQTPTKHEMRDLIEGEGRATLFMCSLVHSSPVALLTLLSALLSWFMVLPHTAVWALSGDEISVSFAAMNTLISATRIWVLLLLLVHFLWSLFVLIDEGRAYMLATRTFVSSSELVMAVMVSGCLLRSRLMSILPTKQGMDYQRVVDGTAFPGLLAISNTFEDRIHLIPTRSRNPVLWMLYQPLAELLLVSLLIVGIVMTARYVFHCYRHRKATKPVGAVVRADGIQEDHLLSSRKHSITGFSSAQAVMAGYKRLPLEELLDVPIRSKHIVRSGSGNGLEKTVGDEKFLWPVQYLSYGVLLENDRFLSIRRGFYRVLAVQEFVGMNLSRRNHRVSVKESNGSPKRRRYTSNMLD
;
A
#
# COMPACT_ATOMS: atom_id res chain seq x y z
N MET A 1 -28.87 -16.66 -25.61
CA MET A 1 -28.62 -15.29 -25.08
C MET A 1 -27.57 -15.29 -23.96
N HIS A 2 -27.51 -16.29 -23.08
CA HIS A 2 -26.56 -16.36 -21.95
C HIS A 2 -25.08 -16.20 -22.34
N TRP A 3 -24.65 -16.79 -23.47
CA TRP A 3 -23.24 -16.78 -23.89
C TRP A 3 -22.73 -15.42 -24.41
N LYS A 4 -23.58 -14.61 -25.06
CA LYS A 4 -23.22 -13.24 -25.50
C LYS A 4 -23.06 -12.31 -24.31
N LEU A 5 -23.94 -12.43 -23.32
CA LEU A 5 -23.86 -11.69 -22.05
C LEU A 5 -22.57 -12.02 -21.30
N GLN A 6 -22.16 -13.29 -21.33
CA GLN A 6 -20.95 -13.75 -20.66
C GLN A 6 -19.67 -13.31 -21.37
N ALA A 7 -19.64 -13.29 -22.70
CA ALA A 7 -18.53 -12.69 -23.48
C ALA A 7 -18.41 -11.17 -23.26
N LEU A 8 -19.54 -10.46 -23.12
CA LEU A 8 -19.56 -9.05 -22.74
C LEU A 8 -19.03 -8.83 -21.31
N LEU A 9 -19.39 -9.71 -20.38
CA LEU A 9 -18.91 -9.67 -19.00
C LEU A 9 -17.40 -9.93 -18.92
N ASP A 10 -16.90 -10.85 -19.73
CA ASP A 10 -15.47 -11.12 -19.92
C ASP A 10 -14.74 -9.88 -20.46
N ALA A 11 -15.25 -9.23 -21.52
CA ALA A 11 -14.69 -7.99 -22.04
C ALA A 11 -14.68 -6.86 -21.00
N LEU A 12 -15.77 -6.74 -20.21
CA LEU A 12 -15.90 -5.77 -19.14
C LEU A 12 -14.86 -6.02 -18.04
N ILE A 13 -14.60 -7.27 -17.67
CA ILE A 13 -13.58 -7.63 -16.68
C ILE A 13 -12.18 -7.27 -17.15
N LEU A 14 -11.83 -7.58 -18.41
CA LEU A 14 -10.54 -7.17 -19.00
C LEU A 14 -10.36 -5.65 -18.95
N LEU A 15 -11.40 -4.91 -19.35
CA LEU A 15 -11.39 -3.45 -19.31
C LEU A 15 -11.22 -2.95 -17.87
N LEU A 16 -11.93 -3.55 -16.91
CA LEU A 16 -11.85 -3.17 -15.50
C LEU A 16 -10.43 -3.37 -14.94
N LEU A 17 -9.74 -4.46 -15.31
CA LEU A 17 -8.37 -4.70 -14.88
C LEU A 17 -7.39 -3.67 -15.46
N LEU A 18 -7.51 -3.35 -16.76
CA LEU A 18 -6.71 -2.30 -17.37
C LEU A 18 -7.00 -0.93 -16.76
N VAL A 19 -8.25 -0.66 -16.42
CA VAL A 19 -8.65 0.58 -15.74
C VAL A 19 -8.05 0.63 -14.33
N LEU A 20 -7.99 -0.49 -13.60
CA LEU A 20 -7.34 -0.54 -12.29
C LEU A 20 -5.83 -0.26 -12.37
N ASP A 21 -5.15 -0.84 -13.36
CA ASP A 21 -3.72 -0.60 -13.59
C ASP A 21 -3.46 0.87 -14.01
N ALA A 22 -4.28 1.40 -14.93
CA ALA A 22 -4.20 2.79 -15.35
C ALA A 22 -4.51 3.77 -14.21
N ARG A 23 -5.47 3.42 -13.34
CA ARG A 23 -5.83 4.21 -12.16
C ARG A 23 -4.69 4.23 -11.14
N ASP A 24 -4.03 3.10 -10.91
CA ASP A 24 -2.89 3.04 -10.00
C ASP A 24 -1.71 3.88 -10.52
N LEU A 25 -1.42 3.78 -11.82
CA LEU A 25 -0.43 4.64 -12.46
C LEU A 25 -0.80 6.12 -12.34
N TRP A 26 -2.06 6.47 -12.62
CA TRP A 26 -2.54 7.84 -12.46
C TRP A 26 -2.41 8.34 -11.01
N TYR A 27 -2.70 7.49 -10.04
CA TYR A 27 -2.54 7.80 -8.63
C TYR A 27 -1.07 8.06 -8.27
N LYS A 28 -0.14 7.22 -8.74
CA LYS A 28 1.30 7.44 -8.60
C LYS A 28 1.74 8.75 -9.27
N MET A 29 1.25 9.03 -10.48
CA MET A 29 1.60 10.27 -11.18
C MET A 29 1.16 11.54 -10.42
N ARG A 30 0.09 11.48 -9.62
CA ARG A 30 -0.34 12.62 -8.78
C ARG A 30 0.64 12.95 -7.66
N TRP A 31 1.44 12.00 -7.22
CA TRP A 31 2.45 12.22 -6.19
C TRP A 31 3.80 12.69 -6.75
N LEU A 32 3.95 12.79 -8.09
CA LEU A 32 5.22 13.12 -8.73
C LEU A 32 5.60 14.60 -8.55
N GLY A 33 6.75 14.83 -7.92
CA GLY A 33 7.37 16.16 -7.85
C GLY A 33 6.79 17.06 -6.76
N PRO A 34 7.23 18.34 -6.68
CA PRO A 34 6.85 19.27 -5.63
C PRO A 34 5.49 19.94 -5.89
N ASN A 35 4.58 19.29 -6.64
CA ASN A 35 3.26 19.86 -6.89
C ASN A 35 2.51 19.90 -5.56
N ASP A 36 2.50 21.09 -4.95
CA ASP A 36 1.83 21.34 -3.68
C ASP A 36 0.32 21.33 -3.89
N ALA A 37 -0.25 20.13 -4.02
CA ALA A 37 -1.65 19.92 -4.38
C ALA A 37 -2.61 20.14 -3.20
N PHE A 38 -2.11 20.04 -1.96
CA PHE A 38 -2.87 20.18 -0.71
C PHE A 38 -4.24 19.46 -0.73
N ALA A 39 -4.28 18.28 -1.34
CA ALA A 39 -5.52 17.56 -1.65
C ALA A 39 -6.22 16.98 -0.41
N PHE A 40 -5.56 16.97 0.75
CA PHE A 40 -6.09 16.43 2.00
C PHE A 40 -6.37 17.55 2.96
N THR A 41 -7.64 17.79 3.29
CA THR A 41 -8.01 18.74 4.33
C THR A 41 -8.56 17.96 5.52
N THR A 42 -8.15 18.32 6.73
CA THR A 42 -8.77 17.83 7.97
C THR A 42 -9.19 19.03 8.81
N LYS A 43 -10.31 18.86 9.53
CA LYS A 43 -10.91 19.91 10.36
C LYS A 43 -10.93 19.47 11.82
N ASN A 44 -10.17 20.16 12.67
CA ASN A 44 -10.17 19.95 14.11
C ASN A 44 -10.82 21.14 14.80
N SER A 45 -11.79 20.89 15.68
CA SER A 45 -12.37 21.93 16.53
C SER A 45 -11.83 21.82 17.95
N LEU A 46 -11.30 22.93 18.46
CA LEU A 46 -10.82 23.08 19.83
C LEU A 46 -11.81 23.95 20.61
N ARG A 47 -12.17 23.50 21.80
CA ARG A 47 -12.94 24.29 22.76
C ARG A 47 -11.97 24.89 23.77
N LEU A 48 -12.04 26.20 23.94
CA LEU A 48 -11.24 26.92 24.92
C LEU A 48 -12.01 26.89 26.26
N LEU A 49 -11.57 26.00 27.15
CA LEU A 49 -11.67 26.10 28.61
C LEU A 49 -11.68 27.55 29.15
N ASP A 50 -12.71 28.05 29.84
CA ASP A 50 -12.53 29.16 30.79
C ASP A 50 -11.80 28.58 32.00
N LEU A 51 -10.52 28.92 32.12
CA LEU A 51 -9.66 28.53 33.23
C LEU A 51 -10.12 29.25 34.50
N SER A 52 -10.87 28.54 35.35
CA SER A 52 -11.08 29.01 36.72
C SER A 52 -11.18 27.90 37.76
N THR A 53 -11.02 26.62 37.40
CA THR A 53 -11.05 25.54 38.40
C THR A 53 -10.05 24.44 38.03
N THR A 54 -9.26 24.03 39.04
CA THR A 54 -8.17 23.02 39.05
C THR A 54 -6.79 23.49 38.61
N ALA A 55 -6.20 24.37 39.43
CA ALA A 55 -4.76 24.57 39.55
C ALA A 55 -4.12 23.37 40.26
N GLU A 56 -3.77 22.32 39.52
CA GLU A 56 -2.78 21.32 39.93
C GLU A 56 -2.21 20.68 38.65
N ASP A 57 -1.15 21.27 38.09
CA ASP A 57 -0.27 20.60 37.13
C ASP A 57 1.09 21.33 37.05
N ARG A 58 1.72 21.57 38.21
CA ARG A 58 3.13 21.97 38.28
C ARG A 58 3.99 20.77 38.67
N THR A 59 4.39 19.96 37.70
CA THR A 59 5.62 19.13 37.77
C THR A 59 6.08 18.67 36.37
N ALA A 60 6.38 19.61 35.46
CA ALA A 60 7.09 19.30 34.21
C ALA A 60 8.63 19.24 34.37
N THR A 61 9.14 19.09 35.60
CA THR A 61 10.58 19.08 35.93
C THR A 61 11.32 17.84 35.41
N GLU A 62 10.61 16.85 34.88
CA GLU A 62 11.21 15.61 34.34
C GLU A 62 11.28 15.57 32.81
N SER A 63 10.63 16.52 32.10
CA SER A 63 10.68 16.53 30.64
C SER A 63 12.10 16.81 30.13
N THR A 64 12.53 15.99 29.16
CA THR A 64 13.80 16.09 28.45
C THR A 64 13.68 16.85 27.13
N THR A 65 12.53 17.49 26.88
CA THR A 65 12.27 18.24 25.63
C THR A 65 12.07 19.71 25.92
N GLY A 66 12.08 20.53 24.85
CA GLY A 66 11.82 21.97 24.93
C GLY A 66 10.49 22.37 25.62
N TRP A 67 9.56 21.44 25.83
CA TRP A 67 8.37 21.69 26.64
C TRP A 67 8.67 22.13 28.07
N ARG A 68 9.75 21.61 28.67
CA ARG A 68 10.24 22.04 29.99
C ARG A 68 10.50 23.56 30.03
N ALA A 69 11.13 24.06 28.98
CA ALA A 69 11.46 25.47 28.85
C ALA A 69 10.20 26.32 28.62
N PHE A 70 9.22 25.85 27.85
CA PHE A 70 7.93 26.55 27.73
C PHE A 70 7.17 26.65 29.05
N HIS A 71 7.17 25.60 29.87
CA HIS A 71 6.59 25.62 31.23
C HIS A 71 7.29 26.62 32.16
N ALA A 72 8.58 26.89 31.96
CA ALA A 72 9.31 27.89 32.74
C ALA A 72 9.06 29.33 32.26
N THR A 73 8.76 29.52 30.97
CA THR A 73 8.61 30.84 30.34
C THR A 73 7.16 31.36 30.31
N CYS A 74 6.17 30.47 30.34
CA CYS A 74 4.76 30.84 30.33
C CYS A 74 4.14 30.70 31.73
N GLY A 75 3.26 31.64 32.09
CA GLY A 75 2.54 31.61 33.37
C GLY A 75 1.63 30.39 33.50
N GLU A 76 0.93 30.04 32.41
CA GLU A 76 0.11 28.82 32.34
C GLU A 76 0.24 28.14 30.97
N LEU A 77 0.25 26.80 30.98
CA LEU A 77 0.40 25.98 29.79
C LEU A 77 -0.53 24.75 29.89
N HIS A 78 -1.63 24.74 29.14
CA HIS A 78 -2.65 23.70 29.21
C HIS A 78 -2.83 22.96 27.90
N ALA A 79 -2.77 21.63 27.98
CA ALA A 79 -3.06 20.77 26.85
C ALA A 79 -4.55 20.79 26.48
N LEU A 80 -4.86 21.19 25.26
CA LEU A 80 -6.21 21.16 24.69
C LEU A 80 -6.46 19.77 24.08
N SER A 81 -7.26 18.95 24.76
CA SER A 81 -7.74 17.69 24.20
C SER A 81 -8.88 17.96 23.21
N GLY A 82 -8.77 17.41 22.00
CA GLY A 82 -9.89 17.32 21.05
C GLY A 82 -11.10 16.59 21.66
N ASN A 83 -12.26 16.77 21.05
CA ASN A 83 -13.57 16.32 21.53
C ASN A 83 -13.56 14.85 22.02
N ARG A 84 -13.51 14.66 23.34
CA ARG A 84 -13.37 13.36 24.05
C ARG A 84 -14.55 12.40 23.86
N ARG A 85 -15.63 12.85 23.21
CA ARG A 85 -16.94 12.17 23.18
C ARG A 85 -16.91 10.74 22.59
N ASN A 86 -15.90 10.39 21.79
CA ASN A 86 -15.82 9.07 21.13
C ASN A 86 -14.51 8.28 21.39
N GLY A 87 -13.69 8.61 22.40
CA GLY A 87 -12.56 7.78 22.85
C GLY A 87 -11.51 7.35 21.79
N ARG A 88 -11.52 7.94 20.58
CA ARG A 88 -10.70 7.50 19.45
C ARG A 88 -9.99 8.61 18.68
N GLY A 89 -10.31 9.89 18.92
CA GLY A 89 -9.66 11.02 18.26
C GLY A 89 -8.47 11.52 19.07
N HIS A 90 -7.30 10.90 18.91
CA HIS A 90 -6.05 11.49 19.39
C HIS A 90 -5.56 12.46 18.32
N SER A 91 -5.52 13.76 18.60
CA SER A 91 -4.87 14.70 17.69
C SER A 91 -3.39 14.33 17.56
N HIS A 92 -2.92 14.07 16.34
CA HIS A 92 -1.53 13.68 16.05
C HIS A 92 -0.46 14.63 16.61
N PHE A 93 -0.80 15.89 16.78
CA PHE A 93 0.02 16.87 17.52
C PHE A 93 -0.83 17.46 18.62
N LEU A 94 -0.24 17.65 19.80
CA LEU A 94 -0.93 18.26 20.92
C LEU A 94 -1.12 19.75 20.66
N HIS A 95 -2.34 20.22 20.89
CA HIS A 95 -2.64 21.65 20.91
C HIS A 95 -2.53 22.13 22.34
N VAL A 96 -1.90 23.28 22.56
CA VAL A 96 -1.61 23.80 23.89
C VAL A 96 -2.07 25.25 23.97
N LEU A 97 -2.85 25.58 24.99
CA LEU A 97 -3.18 26.95 25.35
C LEU A 97 -2.06 27.47 26.26
N ALA A 98 -1.42 28.55 25.84
CA ALA A 98 -0.38 29.23 26.60
C ALA A 98 -0.86 30.62 27.00
N SER A 99 -0.73 30.99 28.27
CA SER A 99 -1.08 32.31 28.78
C SER A 99 0.12 32.98 29.46
N ASN A 100 0.15 34.30 29.38
CA ASN A 100 1.15 35.15 30.03
C ASN A 100 2.60 34.66 29.79
N CYS A 101 2.98 34.52 28.51
CA CYS A 101 4.34 34.14 28.15
C CYS A 101 5.21 35.38 27.97
N SER A 102 6.39 35.39 28.60
CA SER A 102 7.39 36.44 28.41
C SER A 102 8.41 36.02 27.36
N ALA A 103 8.65 36.83 26.32
CA ALA A 103 9.84 36.60 25.50
C ALA A 103 11.06 37.28 26.15
N PRO A 104 12.20 36.58 26.30
CA PRO A 104 13.40 37.18 26.85
C PRO A 104 14.04 38.05 25.77
N ASP A 105 13.79 39.36 25.81
CA ASP A 105 14.68 40.41 25.26
C ASP A 105 14.04 41.81 25.43
N GLY A 106 13.78 42.20 26.68
CA GLY A 106 13.71 43.60 27.09
C GLY A 106 15.10 44.07 27.53
N LEU A 107 15.53 45.28 27.14
CA LEU A 107 16.71 45.93 27.74
C LEU A 107 16.45 46.33 29.21
N THR A 108 15.18 46.36 29.60
CA THR A 108 14.62 46.56 30.94
C THR A 108 13.44 45.59 31.10
N ASP A 109 13.09 45.23 32.34
CA ASP A 109 11.96 44.32 32.63
C ASP A 109 10.63 44.83 32.03
N ASP A 110 10.45 46.16 31.95
CA ASP A 110 9.29 46.84 31.35
C ASP A 110 9.19 46.71 29.81
N MET A 111 10.27 46.29 29.13
CA MET A 111 10.30 46.12 27.67
C MET A 111 10.14 44.66 27.24
N THR A 112 9.90 43.74 28.18
CA THR A 112 9.64 42.35 27.86
C THR A 112 8.26 42.23 27.18
N PRO A 113 8.18 41.74 25.93
CA PRO A 113 6.89 41.56 25.29
C PRO A 113 6.10 40.48 26.02
N HIS A 114 4.91 40.86 26.49
CA HIS A 114 3.97 39.95 27.12
C HIS A 114 2.96 39.46 26.08
N LEU A 115 2.90 38.14 25.91
CA LEU A 115 1.94 37.50 25.01
C LEU A 115 0.75 36.99 25.84
N PRO A 116 -0.46 37.54 25.66
CA PRO A 116 -1.57 37.38 26.60
C PRO A 116 -2.13 35.95 26.59
N THR A 117 -2.71 35.51 25.47
CA THR A 117 -3.22 34.15 25.30
C THR A 117 -2.95 33.65 23.88
N MET A 118 -2.42 32.45 23.75
CA MET A 118 -2.01 31.86 22.47
C MET A 118 -2.40 30.38 22.39
N VAL A 119 -2.75 29.93 21.18
CA VAL A 119 -2.90 28.50 20.89
C VAL A 119 -1.68 28.04 20.11
N LEU A 120 -0.86 27.19 20.72
CA LEU A 120 0.41 26.69 20.22
C LEU A 120 0.32 25.21 19.83
N THR A 121 1.14 24.83 18.86
CA THR A 121 1.23 23.44 18.37
C THR A 121 2.65 23.11 17.96
N SER A 122 3.16 21.95 18.40
CA SER A 122 4.56 21.56 18.20
C SER A 122 4.83 20.84 16.88
N ASP A 123 4.38 21.40 15.76
CA ASP A 123 4.50 20.75 14.45
C ASP A 123 5.51 21.41 13.50
N MET A 124 6.22 22.42 13.99
CA MET A 124 7.24 23.15 13.25
C MET A 124 8.62 22.54 13.50
N ARG A 125 9.53 22.65 12.54
CA ARG A 125 10.91 22.17 12.70
C ARG A 125 11.88 23.31 13.00
N ALA A 126 12.95 23.02 13.73
CA ALA A 126 14.01 23.99 14.01
C ALA A 126 14.73 24.49 12.74
N ASP A 127 14.95 23.62 11.74
CA ASP A 127 15.61 24.01 10.48
C ASP A 127 14.74 24.94 9.62
N SER A 128 13.42 24.72 9.56
CA SER A 128 12.51 25.64 8.88
C SER A 128 12.46 27.00 9.58
N MET A 129 12.46 27.01 10.91
CA MET A 129 12.48 28.22 11.75
C MET A 129 13.76 29.03 11.54
N ALA A 130 14.92 28.37 11.61
CA ALA A 130 16.22 29.00 11.36
C ALA A 130 16.34 29.51 9.92
N TRP A 131 15.91 28.74 8.92
CA TRP A 131 15.94 29.17 7.53
C TRP A 131 15.10 30.43 7.29
N ALA A 132 13.87 30.47 7.81
CA ALA A 132 13.01 31.64 7.69
C ALA A 132 13.62 32.88 8.37
N ALA A 133 14.14 32.72 9.59
CA ALA A 133 14.77 33.82 10.31
C ALA A 133 16.00 34.36 9.58
N CYS A 134 16.88 33.48 9.11
CA CYS A 134 18.05 33.86 8.32
C CYS A 134 17.68 34.56 7.00
N LYS A 135 16.56 34.18 6.36
CA LYS A 135 16.11 34.80 5.11
C LYS A 135 15.62 36.23 5.29
N LEU A 136 15.01 36.55 6.44
CA LEU A 136 14.52 37.90 6.75
C LEU A 136 15.60 38.86 7.26
N LEU A 137 16.81 38.36 7.54
CA LEU A 137 17.96 39.16 7.94
C LEU A 137 18.82 39.58 6.74
N TYR A 138 19.30 40.83 6.78
CA TYR A 138 20.31 41.33 5.86
C TYR A 138 21.60 40.52 5.97
N MET A 139 22.27 40.29 4.83
CA MET A 139 23.46 39.42 4.73
C MET A 139 24.56 39.76 5.75
N SER A 140 24.82 41.06 5.97
CA SER A 140 25.84 41.56 6.90
C SER A 140 25.51 41.35 8.39
N ARG A 141 24.25 41.00 8.71
CA ARG A 141 23.76 40.84 10.09
C ARG A 141 23.44 39.39 10.44
N ARG A 142 23.69 38.45 9.54
CA ARG A 142 23.38 37.03 9.73
C ARG A 142 24.38 36.38 10.71
N PRO A 143 23.90 35.65 11.73
CA PRO A 143 24.79 34.86 12.58
C PRO A 143 25.41 33.68 11.82
N PRO A 144 26.50 33.08 12.35
CA PRO A 144 27.18 31.94 11.72
C PRO A 144 26.26 30.76 11.39
N LEU A 145 25.25 30.49 12.23
CA LEU A 145 24.23 29.45 11.99
C LEU A 145 23.57 29.56 10.60
N CYS A 146 23.42 30.77 10.06
CA CYS A 146 22.81 30.97 8.75
C CYS A 146 23.66 30.47 7.57
N GLN A 147 24.95 30.22 7.80
CA GLN A 147 25.87 29.66 6.81
C GLN A 147 25.94 28.13 6.88
N ASP A 148 25.34 27.53 7.92
CA ASP A 148 25.36 26.10 8.13
C ASP A 148 24.53 25.34 7.08
N ALA A 149 24.85 24.06 6.88
CA ALA A 149 24.17 23.16 5.95
C ALA A 149 22.67 23.05 6.24
N MET A 150 22.28 23.12 7.52
CA MET A 150 20.87 23.10 7.96
C MET A 150 20.05 24.19 7.26
N VAL A 151 20.60 25.40 7.14
CA VAL A 151 19.91 26.58 6.56
C VAL A 151 20.15 26.67 5.05
N THR A 152 21.40 26.53 4.62
CA THR A 152 21.79 26.73 3.22
C THR A 152 21.23 25.65 2.29
N LYS A 153 21.15 24.40 2.74
CA LYS A 153 20.59 23.28 1.97
C LYS A 153 19.11 23.03 2.22
N PHE A 154 18.44 23.82 3.07
CA PHE A 154 17.04 23.63 3.44
C PHE A 154 16.10 23.46 2.23
N LEU A 155 16.12 24.41 1.30
CA LEU A 155 15.25 24.38 0.12
C LEU A 155 15.51 23.15 -0.76
N HIS A 156 16.78 22.75 -0.90
CA HIS A 156 17.16 21.57 -1.67
C HIS A 156 16.71 20.28 -0.96
N LYS A 157 16.93 20.19 0.36
CA LYS A 157 16.54 19.03 1.19
C LYS A 157 15.04 18.73 1.07
N TYR A 158 14.20 19.76 1.10
CA TYR A 158 12.74 19.62 1.03
C TYR A 158 12.15 19.88 -0.37
N ARG A 159 12.98 20.08 -1.40
CA ARG A 159 12.58 20.42 -2.77
C ARG A 159 11.56 21.57 -2.86
N PHE A 160 11.73 22.58 -2.02
CA PHE A 160 10.92 23.80 -2.10
C PHE A 160 11.50 24.76 -3.14
N GLY A 161 10.61 25.47 -3.83
CA GLY A 161 11.02 26.64 -4.62
C GLY A 161 11.58 27.75 -3.72
N SER A 162 12.43 28.62 -4.26
CA SER A 162 12.92 29.78 -3.51
C SER A 162 11.84 30.86 -3.47
N PRO A 163 11.23 31.17 -2.31
CA PRO A 163 10.28 32.27 -2.21
C PRO A 163 10.98 33.61 -2.45
N ARG A 164 10.24 34.56 -3.03
CA ARG A 164 10.70 35.94 -3.18
C ARG A 164 10.47 36.67 -1.86
N VAL A 165 11.53 37.21 -1.27
CA VAL A 165 11.45 38.06 -0.07
C VAL A 165 11.58 39.51 -0.53
N THR A 166 10.56 40.32 -0.26
CA THR A 166 10.58 41.76 -0.56
C THR A 166 11.31 42.53 0.53
N SER A 167 11.79 43.74 0.23
CA SER A 167 12.43 44.63 1.22
C SER A 167 11.53 44.94 2.41
N THR A 168 10.21 44.95 2.22
CA THR A 168 9.19 45.17 3.25
C THR A 168 9.08 44.02 4.25
N MET A 169 9.47 42.80 3.88
CA MET A 169 9.48 41.64 4.77
C MET A 169 10.77 41.54 5.58
N MET A 170 11.85 42.17 5.11
CA MET A 170 13.16 42.12 5.77
C MET A 170 13.12 42.91 7.08
N ALA A 171 13.73 42.36 8.13
CA ALA A 171 13.85 43.06 9.40
C ALA A 171 14.82 44.24 9.26
N PRO A 172 14.40 45.49 9.53
CA PRO A 172 15.29 46.64 9.50
C PRO A 172 16.44 46.47 10.51
N PRO A 173 17.66 46.91 10.20
CA PRO A 173 18.76 46.87 11.15
C PRO A 173 18.42 47.63 12.46
N MET A 174 18.83 47.08 13.59
CA MET A 174 18.59 47.55 14.96
C MET A 174 17.10 47.62 15.36
N SER A 175 16.20 47.00 14.61
CA SER A 175 14.77 46.96 14.94
C SER A 175 14.42 45.87 15.97
N GLN A 176 13.23 45.98 16.57
CA GLN A 176 12.65 44.90 17.38
C GLN A 176 12.47 43.60 16.58
N ALA A 177 12.12 43.70 15.29
CA ALA A 177 12.03 42.54 14.40
C ALA A 177 13.39 41.83 14.23
N GLU A 178 14.50 42.57 14.11
CA GLU A 178 15.84 41.95 14.06
C GLU A 178 16.16 41.24 15.38
N ARG A 179 15.78 41.84 16.52
CA ARG A 179 16.00 41.25 17.85
C ARG A 179 15.24 39.93 18.01
N GLU A 180 13.95 39.89 17.68
CA GLU A 180 13.15 38.64 17.69
C GLU A 180 13.82 37.52 16.89
N LEU A 181 14.23 37.83 15.65
CA LEU A 181 14.84 36.85 14.77
C LEU A 181 16.19 36.34 15.32
N LYS A 182 16.99 37.22 15.91
CA LYS A 182 18.27 36.84 16.53
C LYS A 182 18.07 36.04 17.81
N ALA A 183 17.08 36.36 18.64
CA ALA A 183 16.75 35.60 19.84
C ALA A 183 16.40 34.14 19.48
N LEU A 184 15.55 33.95 18.47
CA LEU A 184 15.21 32.63 17.96
C LEU A 184 16.43 31.87 17.43
N LEU A 185 17.26 32.53 16.61
CA LEU A 185 18.49 31.93 16.08
C LEU A 185 19.52 31.61 17.18
N ASN A 186 19.54 32.37 18.26
CA ASN A 186 20.41 32.14 19.42
C ASN A 186 19.97 30.89 20.19
N VAL A 187 18.67 30.71 20.42
CA VAL A 187 18.11 29.48 21.02
C VAL A 187 18.46 28.28 20.15
N ILE A 188 18.17 28.31 18.86
CA ILE A 188 18.46 27.18 17.96
C ILE A 188 19.97 26.93 17.86
N GLY A 189 20.77 27.98 17.65
CA GLY A 189 22.21 27.84 17.42
C GLY A 189 23.03 27.39 18.62
N LYS A 190 22.53 27.59 19.85
CA LYS A 190 23.18 27.12 21.08
C LYS A 190 22.64 25.78 21.59
N SER A 191 21.55 25.28 21.01
CA SER A 191 20.94 24.02 21.43
C SER A 191 21.67 22.82 20.85
N MET A 192 22.05 21.88 21.71
CA MET A 192 22.57 20.57 21.30
C MET A 192 22.10 19.51 22.30
N PRO A 193 21.40 18.45 21.88
CA PRO A 193 21.03 18.10 20.50
C PRO A 193 19.79 18.88 19.98
N LEU A 194 19.70 19.19 18.66
CA LEU A 194 18.54 19.90 18.09
C LEU A 194 17.28 19.03 18.04
N SER A 195 17.41 17.71 18.18
CA SER A 195 16.31 16.77 18.35
C SER A 195 15.55 16.95 19.67
N SER A 196 16.12 17.61 20.67
CA SER A 196 15.44 17.96 21.93
C SER A 196 14.66 19.29 21.85
N VAL A 197 14.97 20.12 20.84
CA VAL A 197 14.35 21.43 20.65
C VAL A 197 12.92 21.25 20.16
N VAL A 198 11.98 21.89 20.84
CA VAL A 198 10.56 21.89 20.44
C VAL A 198 10.25 23.24 19.83
N CYS A 199 9.84 23.23 18.57
CA CYS A 199 9.36 24.43 17.88
C CYS A 199 7.84 24.38 17.70
N VAL A 200 7.18 25.49 18.00
CA VAL A 200 5.74 25.65 17.99
C VAL A 200 5.32 26.71 16.97
N GLY A 201 4.18 26.46 16.32
CA GLY A 201 3.45 27.46 15.54
C GLY A 201 2.05 27.62 16.09
N GLY A 202 1.50 28.83 16.03
CA GLY A 202 0.25 29.15 16.69
C GLY A 202 -0.35 30.50 16.31
N ILE A 203 -1.39 30.88 17.04
CA ILE A 203 -2.07 32.15 16.90
C ILE A 203 -2.25 32.84 18.26
N GLU A 204 -2.24 34.18 18.23
CA GLU A 204 -2.68 35.01 19.35
C GLU A 204 -4.22 35.04 19.37
N VAL A 205 -4.81 34.80 20.54
CA VAL A 205 -6.25 34.87 20.74
C VAL A 205 -6.61 36.29 21.20
N PRO A 206 -7.60 36.94 20.58
CA PRO A 206 -8.00 38.29 20.98
C PRO A 206 -8.51 38.30 22.43
N SER A 207 -8.16 39.36 23.18
CA SER A 207 -8.62 39.56 24.56
C SER A 207 -10.06 40.07 24.61
N ASP A 208 -10.78 39.78 25.71
CA ASP A 208 -12.14 40.29 25.92
C ASP A 208 -12.14 41.82 25.89
N GLY A 209 -12.85 42.39 24.91
CA GLY A 209 -12.96 43.84 24.71
C GLY A 209 -12.70 44.33 23.27
N GLN A 210 -12.11 43.49 22.41
CA GLN A 210 -12.06 43.73 20.95
C GLN A 210 -13.19 42.97 20.26
N GLU A 211 -14.44 43.32 20.58
CA GLU A 211 -15.62 42.63 20.02
C GLU A 211 -16.05 43.13 18.64
N GLU A 212 -15.62 44.29 18.19
CA GLU A 212 -16.16 44.86 16.95
C GLU A 212 -15.07 45.51 16.11
N VAL A 213 -15.22 45.34 14.79
CA VAL A 213 -14.54 46.03 13.69
C VAL A 213 -13.38 45.23 13.06
N HIS A 214 -13.78 44.51 12.01
CA HIS A 214 -13.02 43.86 10.94
C HIS A 214 -12.40 42.48 11.23
N GLN A 215 -12.66 41.54 10.32
CA GLN A 215 -12.01 40.23 10.19
C GLN A 215 -10.52 40.42 9.87
N GLU A 216 -9.75 40.99 10.79
CA GLU A 216 -8.31 40.97 10.68
C GLU A 216 -7.81 39.52 10.81
N PRO A 217 -6.87 39.08 9.96
CA PRO A 217 -6.33 37.74 10.06
C PRO A 217 -5.64 37.56 11.42
N LEU A 218 -6.03 36.50 12.15
CA LEU A 218 -5.43 36.15 13.44
C LEU A 218 -3.90 36.16 13.34
N ARG A 219 -3.26 36.88 14.25
CA ARG A 219 -1.81 37.04 14.26
C ARG A 219 -1.15 35.68 14.50
N ARG A 220 -0.22 35.31 13.63
CA ARG A 220 0.53 34.06 13.75
C ARG A 220 1.80 34.26 14.55
N ILE A 221 1.98 33.42 15.55
CA ILE A 221 3.15 33.43 16.43
C ILE A 221 3.88 32.09 16.30
N PHE A 222 5.19 32.16 16.34
CA PHE A 222 6.09 31.02 16.25
C PHE A 222 7.07 31.08 17.41
N GLY A 223 7.51 29.93 17.90
CA GLY A 223 8.52 29.90 18.95
C GLY A 223 9.32 28.62 18.93
N CYS A 224 10.50 28.64 19.52
CA CYS A 224 11.30 27.45 19.78
C CYS A 224 11.84 27.49 21.20
N ALA A 225 11.91 26.33 21.83
CA ALA A 225 12.43 26.19 23.16
C ALA A 225 13.35 24.97 23.28
N SER A 226 14.33 25.09 24.15
CA SER A 226 15.38 24.10 24.37
C SER A 226 15.51 23.79 25.86
N PRO A 227 15.60 22.51 26.25
CA PRO A 227 15.70 22.14 27.65
C PRO A 227 17.08 22.46 28.27
N ASP A 228 18.12 22.55 27.46
CA ASP A 228 19.52 22.52 27.92
C ASP A 228 20.18 23.91 28.05
N LEU A 229 19.42 24.99 27.80
CA LEU A 229 19.95 26.36 27.82
C LEU A 229 19.71 27.07 29.16
N PRO A 230 20.75 27.55 29.86
CA PRO A 230 20.59 28.39 31.04
C PRO A 230 20.18 29.83 30.66
N GLY A 231 19.17 30.38 31.34
CA GLY A 231 18.70 31.76 31.20
C GLY A 231 17.64 31.95 30.11
N ILE A 232 18.03 31.91 28.83
CA ILE A 232 17.12 32.07 27.69
C ILE A 232 16.82 30.69 27.09
N SER A 233 15.77 30.06 27.59
CA SER A 233 15.39 28.70 27.19
C SER A 233 14.31 28.65 26.10
N ALA A 234 13.57 29.75 25.87
CA ALA A 234 12.54 29.87 24.83
C ALA A 234 12.56 31.25 24.17
N ALA A 235 12.22 31.30 22.88
CA ALA A 235 12.09 32.54 22.12
C ALA A 235 10.86 32.50 21.20
N PHE A 236 10.21 33.65 21.04
CA PHE A 236 9.03 33.84 20.19
C PHE A 236 9.30 34.85 19.07
N VAL A 237 8.64 34.64 17.92
CA VAL A 237 8.74 35.46 16.71
C VAL A 237 7.36 35.62 16.08
N GLY A 238 7.11 36.80 15.52
CA GLY A 238 5.86 37.11 14.81
C GLY A 238 5.10 38.29 15.40
N GLN A 239 5.58 38.84 16.52
CA GLN A 239 5.06 40.09 17.04
C GLN A 239 5.53 41.26 16.17
N PHE A 240 6.84 41.44 16.00
CA PHE A 240 7.41 42.47 15.15
C PHE A 240 7.81 41.95 13.77
N ALA A 241 8.31 40.72 13.67
CA ALA A 241 8.71 40.11 12.40
C ALA A 241 7.54 39.45 11.64
N THR A 242 6.53 40.23 11.23
CA THR A 242 5.29 39.71 10.60
C THR A 242 5.53 38.95 9.28
N GLY A 243 6.59 39.28 8.54
CA GLY A 243 7.01 38.56 7.33
C GLY A 243 7.39 37.09 7.56
N PHE A 244 7.65 36.69 8.82
CA PHE A 244 7.99 35.32 9.18
C PHE A 244 6.86 34.33 8.90
N ALA A 245 5.61 34.75 9.14
CA ALA A 245 4.43 33.92 8.91
C ALA A 245 4.28 33.47 7.45
N ALA A 246 4.64 34.35 6.50
CA ALA A 246 4.57 34.04 5.08
C ALA A 246 5.58 32.95 4.67
N LEU A 247 6.75 32.91 5.30
CA LEU A 247 7.77 31.89 5.01
C LEU A 247 7.49 30.53 5.67
N GLN A 248 6.65 30.48 6.71
CA GLN A 248 6.26 29.24 7.41
C GLN A 248 4.92 28.67 6.96
N ASN A 249 4.16 29.38 6.12
CA ASN A 249 2.76 29.06 5.83
C ASN A 249 2.53 27.61 5.34
N ASP A 250 3.47 27.05 4.58
CA ASP A 250 3.45 25.72 3.96
C ASP A 250 4.38 24.71 4.65
N LYS A 251 4.88 25.02 5.86
CA LYS A 251 5.94 24.24 6.53
C LYS A 251 5.49 23.56 7.83
N ALA A 252 4.19 23.60 8.10
CA ALA A 252 3.58 22.82 9.17
C ALA A 252 3.78 21.31 8.91
N ARG A 253 4.02 20.53 9.97
CA ARG A 253 4.22 19.06 9.90
C ARG A 253 5.28 18.62 8.88
N LEU A 254 6.28 19.45 8.62
CA LEU A 254 7.30 19.17 7.61
C LEU A 254 8.09 17.90 7.99
N THR A 255 8.10 16.89 7.13
CA THR A 255 8.98 15.72 7.22
C THR A 255 9.54 15.38 5.84
N ALA A 256 10.72 14.77 5.82
CA ALA A 256 11.38 14.32 4.60
C ALA A 256 12.00 12.96 4.87
N ASP A 257 11.29 11.92 4.46
CA ASP A 257 11.70 10.53 4.59
C ASP A 257 12.51 10.13 3.35
N ASP A 258 13.81 9.92 3.51
CA ASP A 258 14.70 9.41 2.45
C ASP A 258 14.97 7.92 2.65
N VAL A 259 14.90 7.16 1.56
CA VAL A 259 15.20 5.73 1.50
C VAL A 259 16.11 5.49 0.31
N ASP A 260 17.25 4.86 0.55
CA ASP A 260 18.26 4.58 -0.45
C ASP A 260 18.36 3.08 -0.70
N VAL A 261 18.20 2.67 -1.96
CA VAL A 261 18.33 1.29 -2.41
C VAL A 261 19.34 1.25 -3.54
N LEU A 262 20.49 0.62 -3.32
CA LEU A 262 21.56 0.47 -4.32
C LEU A 262 22.01 1.81 -4.94
N GLY A 263 21.99 2.90 -4.17
CA GLY A 263 22.37 4.24 -4.64
C GLY A 263 21.24 5.00 -5.34
N MET A 264 20.03 4.42 -5.40
CA MET A 264 18.84 5.09 -5.93
C MET A 264 17.97 5.59 -4.78
N HIS A 265 17.73 6.90 -4.77
CA HIS A 265 16.96 7.56 -3.71
C HIS A 265 15.46 7.56 -4.01
N PHE A 266 14.67 7.25 -2.98
CA PHE A 266 13.24 7.50 -2.86
C PHE A 266 13.02 8.48 -1.71
N MET A 267 12.43 9.63 -2.02
CA MET A 267 12.16 10.69 -1.06
C MET A 267 10.65 10.92 -0.98
N PHE A 268 10.11 10.83 0.23
CA PHE A 268 8.73 11.15 0.58
C PHE A 268 8.72 12.40 1.47
N ARG A 269 7.97 13.42 1.06
CA ARG A 269 7.83 14.67 1.81
C ARG A 269 6.39 14.83 2.27
N GLN A 270 6.23 15.23 3.53
CA GLN A 270 4.96 15.67 4.09
C GLN A 270 5.09 17.13 4.50
N ASN A 271 4.12 17.96 4.16
CA ASN A 271 4.00 19.33 4.66
C ASN A 271 2.52 19.74 4.73
N ALA A 272 2.21 20.82 5.43
CA ALA A 272 0.85 21.27 5.61
C ALA A 272 0.74 22.80 5.63
N VAL A 273 -0.45 23.28 5.30
CA VAL A 273 -0.91 24.65 5.49
C VAL A 273 -1.97 24.63 6.57
N ARG A 274 -1.90 25.60 7.50
CA ARG A 274 -2.90 25.77 8.55
C ARG A 274 -3.65 27.07 8.38
N SER A 275 -4.96 27.02 8.55
CA SER A 275 -5.82 28.18 8.74
C SER A 275 -6.62 28.03 10.02
N TYR A 276 -6.85 29.16 10.67
CA TYR A 276 -7.51 29.24 11.96
C TYR A 276 -8.74 30.12 11.82
N THR A 277 -9.87 29.66 12.34
CA THR A 277 -11.09 30.45 12.45
C THR A 277 -11.49 30.52 13.92
N TYR A 278 -11.58 31.74 14.44
CA TYR A 278 -11.97 32.01 15.82
C TYR A 278 -13.47 32.33 15.85
N TYR A 279 -14.20 31.68 16.75
CA TYR A 279 -15.61 31.92 17.02
C TYR A 279 -15.75 32.51 18.43
N PRO A 280 -16.14 33.79 18.55
CA PRO A 280 -16.39 34.42 19.84
C PRO A 280 -17.56 33.75 20.56
N PRO A 281 -17.68 33.93 21.90
CA PRO A 281 -18.82 33.40 22.64
C PRO A 281 -20.10 34.07 22.15
N THR A 282 -21.04 33.31 21.59
CA THR A 282 -22.36 33.83 21.24
C THR A 282 -23.14 34.11 22.53
N SER A 283 -23.49 35.38 22.76
CA SER A 283 -24.42 35.79 23.82
C SER A 283 -25.69 34.94 23.74
N ALA A 284 -26.00 34.24 24.83
CA ALA A 284 -27.11 33.31 24.91
C ALA A 284 -28.44 33.96 24.48
N ALA A 285 -28.98 33.54 23.33
CA ALA A 285 -30.40 33.67 23.08
C ALA A 285 -31.12 32.63 23.96
N PHE A 286 -31.91 33.13 24.91
CA PHE A 286 -32.90 32.46 25.75
C PHE A 286 -33.21 30.99 25.37
N ASP A 287 -32.76 30.05 26.19
CA ASP A 287 -33.63 28.97 26.67
C ASP A 287 -33.06 28.37 27.97
N GLN A 288 -33.79 28.61 29.06
CA GLN A 288 -33.49 28.16 30.42
C GLN A 288 -33.75 26.66 30.57
N GLN A 289 -32.90 25.76 30.07
CA GLN A 289 -32.84 24.40 30.65
C GLN A 289 -31.64 23.54 30.20
N THR A 290 -30.43 24.07 30.09
CA THR A 290 -29.21 23.22 30.24
C THR A 290 -27.98 24.11 30.39
N GLN A 291 -27.45 24.14 31.60
CA GLN A 291 -26.35 24.99 32.05
C GLN A 291 -25.01 24.44 31.50
N ILE A 292 -24.73 24.69 30.23
CA ILE A 292 -23.37 24.60 29.66
C ILE A 292 -23.16 25.88 28.87
N SER A 293 -22.53 26.87 29.50
CA SER A 293 -22.07 28.10 28.87
C SER A 293 -21.22 27.75 27.64
N PHE A 294 -21.63 28.19 26.44
CA PHE A 294 -20.88 27.94 25.21
C PHE A 294 -19.59 28.78 25.20
N GLN A 295 -18.50 28.12 25.61
CA GLN A 295 -17.12 28.59 25.59
C GLN A 295 -16.59 28.88 24.19
N ARG A 296 -15.68 29.86 24.11
CA ARG A 296 -14.88 30.22 22.91
C ARG A 296 -14.44 29.00 22.12
N ARG A 297 -14.48 29.07 20.80
CA ARG A 297 -14.11 27.95 19.92
C ARG A 297 -13.13 28.40 18.85
N VAL A 298 -12.04 27.65 18.70
CA VAL A 298 -11.09 27.79 17.59
C VAL A 298 -11.23 26.57 16.70
N GLU A 299 -11.51 26.77 15.42
CA GLU A 299 -11.42 25.70 14.43
C GLU A 299 -10.10 25.82 13.66
N ILE A 300 -9.42 24.68 13.57
CA ILE A 300 -8.15 24.53 12.89
C ILE A 300 -8.39 23.70 11.64
N HIS A 301 -8.20 24.34 10.50
CA HIS A 301 -8.22 23.70 9.20
C HIS A 301 -6.77 23.40 8.81
N THR A 302 -6.46 22.13 8.57
CA THR A 302 -5.13 21.71 8.11
C THR A 302 -5.25 21.10 6.72
N ALA A 303 -4.58 21.70 5.75
CA ALA A 303 -4.46 21.20 4.39
C ALA A 303 -3.08 20.56 4.22
N LEU A 304 -3.02 19.26 3.99
CA LEU A 304 -1.81 18.46 3.89
C LEU A 304 -1.43 18.22 2.44
N ASN A 305 -0.14 18.33 2.21
CA ASN A 305 0.53 18.00 0.98
C ASN A 305 1.50 16.85 1.25
N LEU A 306 1.42 15.85 0.39
CA LEU A 306 2.26 14.68 0.43
C LEU A 306 2.85 14.55 -0.98
N SER A 307 4.16 14.43 -1.09
CA SER A 307 4.83 14.31 -2.39
C SER A 307 5.93 13.27 -2.38
N CYS A 308 6.07 12.56 -3.50
CA CYS A 308 7.07 11.53 -3.71
C CYS A 308 8.00 11.93 -4.84
N SER A 309 9.28 11.62 -4.70
CA SER A 309 10.29 12.04 -5.67
C SER A 309 11.56 11.21 -5.57
N GLY A 310 12.45 11.30 -6.56
CA GLY A 310 13.71 10.56 -6.59
C GLY A 310 13.79 9.59 -7.76
N PHE A 311 14.99 9.08 -8.03
CA PHE A 311 15.23 8.22 -9.18
C PHE A 311 14.51 6.87 -9.04
N LEU A 312 14.49 6.30 -7.82
CA LEU A 312 13.79 5.04 -7.55
C LEU A 312 12.28 5.17 -7.81
N TYR A 313 11.71 6.33 -7.50
CA TYR A 313 10.31 6.64 -7.79
C TYR A 313 10.02 6.69 -9.29
N ASN A 314 10.91 7.33 -10.07
CA ASN A 314 10.78 7.39 -11.52
C ASN A 314 10.88 5.99 -12.15
N VAL A 315 11.79 5.14 -11.66
CA VAL A 315 11.92 3.74 -12.10
C VAL A 315 10.64 2.95 -11.79
N MET A 316 10.06 3.12 -10.60
CA MET A 316 8.78 2.49 -10.24
C MET A 316 7.65 2.88 -11.21
N VAL A 317 7.52 4.17 -11.55
CA VAL A 317 6.54 4.66 -12.53
C VAL A 317 6.80 4.08 -13.92
N LEU A 318 8.07 4.07 -14.37
CA LEU A 318 8.44 3.53 -15.67
C LEU A 318 8.10 2.04 -15.80
N LEU A 319 8.39 1.24 -14.77
CA LEU A 319 8.05 -0.18 -14.73
C LEU A 319 6.54 -0.39 -14.84
N ASP A 320 5.74 0.43 -14.18
CA ASP A 320 4.28 0.35 -14.27
C ASP A 320 3.76 0.74 -15.66
N ILE A 321 4.37 1.74 -16.33
CA ILE A 321 4.04 2.08 -17.72
C ILE A 321 4.33 0.89 -18.66
N VAL A 322 5.49 0.26 -18.52
CA VAL A 322 5.87 -0.90 -19.32
C VAL A 322 4.92 -2.07 -19.06
N LEU A 323 4.60 -2.36 -17.80
CA LEU A 323 3.64 -3.40 -17.43
C LEU A 323 2.25 -3.11 -17.98
N LEU A 324 1.76 -1.87 -17.87
CA LEU A 324 0.46 -1.47 -18.43
C LEU A 324 0.43 -1.66 -19.95
N ALA A 325 1.48 -1.28 -20.67
CA ALA A 325 1.58 -1.49 -22.11
C ALA A 325 1.56 -2.98 -22.48
N MET A 326 2.29 -3.83 -21.73
CA MET A 326 2.29 -5.28 -21.93
C MET A 326 0.92 -5.90 -21.62
N HIS A 327 0.26 -5.49 -20.55
CA HIS A 327 -1.08 -5.93 -20.19
C HIS A 327 -2.12 -5.47 -21.22
N ALA A 328 -2.03 -4.25 -21.72
CA ALA A 328 -2.90 -3.73 -22.76
C ALA A 328 -2.72 -4.49 -24.08
N TRP A 329 -1.47 -4.76 -24.48
CA TRP A 329 -1.16 -5.53 -25.69
C TRP A 329 -1.68 -6.97 -25.60
N SER A 330 -1.44 -7.64 -24.47
CA SER A 330 -1.99 -8.98 -24.21
C SER A 330 -3.51 -8.97 -24.11
N GLY A 331 -4.10 -7.92 -23.53
CA GLY A 331 -5.56 -7.76 -23.43
C GLY A 331 -6.21 -7.60 -24.80
N ALA A 332 -5.58 -6.83 -25.70
CA ALA A 332 -6.02 -6.67 -27.08
C ALA A 332 -5.96 -7.99 -27.86
N GLU A 333 -4.90 -8.77 -27.72
CA GLU A 333 -4.78 -10.10 -28.33
C GLU A 333 -5.84 -11.08 -27.81
N LEU A 334 -6.11 -11.09 -26.50
CA LEU A 334 -7.19 -11.89 -25.91
C LEU A 334 -8.57 -11.45 -26.41
N LEU A 335 -8.80 -10.13 -26.53
CA LEU A 335 -10.04 -9.58 -27.05
C LEU A 335 -10.27 -10.02 -28.50
N GLU A 336 -9.25 -9.88 -29.36
CA GLU A 336 -9.29 -10.24 -30.77
C GLU A 336 -9.48 -11.75 -30.99
N ARG A 337 -8.85 -12.60 -30.18
CA ARG A 337 -8.81 -14.05 -30.40
C ARG A 337 -9.89 -14.84 -29.64
N LEU A 338 -10.31 -14.40 -28.46
CA LEU A 338 -11.25 -15.15 -27.62
C LEU A 338 -12.66 -14.53 -27.53
N VAL A 339 -12.74 -13.20 -27.57
CA VAL A 339 -14.00 -12.47 -27.30
C VAL A 339 -14.67 -12.02 -28.59
N LEU A 340 -13.91 -11.49 -29.56
CA LEU A 340 -14.43 -10.94 -30.80
C LEU A 340 -14.98 -12.01 -31.78
N PRO A 341 -14.33 -13.18 -32.00
CA PRO A 341 -14.82 -14.19 -32.92
C PRO A 341 -16.20 -14.76 -32.54
N PRO A 342 -16.50 -15.12 -31.27
CA PRO A 342 -17.84 -15.58 -30.92
C PRO A 342 -18.88 -14.46 -31.02
N LEU A 343 -18.52 -13.18 -30.88
CA LEU A 343 -19.46 -12.07 -31.05
C LEU A 343 -19.83 -11.84 -32.53
N LEU A 344 -18.90 -12.10 -33.45
CA LEU A 344 -19.05 -11.87 -34.90
C LEU A 344 -19.53 -13.10 -35.67
N GLN A 345 -19.23 -14.32 -35.23
CA GLN A 345 -19.59 -15.56 -35.93
C GLN A 345 -20.75 -16.29 -35.25
N THR A 346 -21.66 -16.87 -36.04
CA THR A 346 -22.69 -17.78 -35.53
C THR A 346 -22.03 -19.12 -35.20
N PRO A 347 -21.99 -19.55 -33.92
CA PRO A 347 -21.27 -20.75 -33.52
C PRO A 347 -21.88 -21.99 -34.17
N THR A 348 -21.03 -22.93 -34.57
CA THR A 348 -21.45 -24.23 -35.10
C THR A 348 -22.11 -25.08 -34.00
N LYS A 349 -22.95 -26.06 -34.35
CA LYS A 349 -23.67 -26.90 -33.35
C LYS A 349 -22.75 -27.65 -32.37
N HIS A 350 -21.51 -27.97 -32.75
CA HIS A 350 -20.52 -28.60 -31.87
C HIS A 350 -19.86 -27.59 -30.93
N GLU A 351 -19.49 -26.40 -31.42
CA GLU A 351 -19.06 -25.30 -30.56
C GLU A 351 -20.16 -24.87 -29.60
N MET A 352 -21.42 -24.89 -30.04
CA MET A 352 -22.59 -24.61 -29.20
C MET A 352 -22.76 -25.64 -28.08
N ARG A 353 -22.48 -26.93 -28.34
CA ARG A 353 -22.52 -27.98 -27.32
C ARG A 353 -21.35 -27.82 -26.34
N ASP A 354 -20.14 -27.54 -26.83
CA ASP A 354 -18.99 -27.18 -25.99
C ASP A 354 -19.18 -25.85 -25.23
N LEU A 355 -20.02 -24.93 -25.73
CA LEU A 355 -20.38 -23.67 -25.09
C LEU A 355 -21.46 -23.83 -24.00
N ILE A 356 -22.32 -24.84 -24.13
CA ILE A 356 -23.45 -25.11 -23.22
C ILE A 356 -23.07 -26.14 -22.15
N GLU A 357 -22.29 -27.17 -22.51
CA GLU A 357 -21.77 -28.21 -21.60
C GLU A 357 -20.39 -27.85 -21.02
N GLY A 358 -19.61 -26.99 -21.69
CA GLY A 358 -18.26 -26.66 -21.29
C GLY A 358 -18.19 -25.60 -20.19
N GLU A 359 -17.98 -26.08 -18.97
CA GLU A 359 -17.38 -25.35 -17.83
C GLU A 359 -15.98 -24.74 -18.14
N GLY A 360 -15.52 -24.81 -19.40
CA GLY A 360 -14.18 -24.48 -19.87
C GLY A 360 -13.93 -23.03 -20.29
N ARG A 361 -14.87 -22.10 -20.13
CA ARG A 361 -14.59 -20.65 -20.20
C ARG A 361 -14.54 -20.06 -18.81
N ALA A 362 -13.49 -20.42 -18.07
CA ALA A 362 -13.14 -19.79 -16.81
C ALA A 362 -12.36 -18.50 -17.09
N THR A 363 -13.00 -17.36 -16.76
CA THR A 363 -12.48 -16.00 -16.54
C THR A 363 -11.08 -15.67 -17.05
N LEU A 364 -10.98 -14.60 -17.83
CA LEU A 364 -9.73 -14.00 -18.35
C LEU A 364 -8.60 -13.77 -17.34
N PHE A 365 -8.91 -13.71 -16.03
CA PHE A 365 -7.93 -13.75 -14.95
C PHE A 365 -6.90 -14.89 -15.05
N MET A 366 -7.28 -16.03 -15.63
CA MET A 366 -6.39 -17.19 -15.84
C MET A 366 -5.40 -17.01 -17.00
N CYS A 367 -5.68 -16.10 -17.94
CA CYS A 367 -4.82 -15.84 -19.11
C CYS A 367 -3.77 -14.75 -18.83
N SER A 368 -3.43 -14.55 -17.56
CA SER A 368 -2.48 -13.55 -17.09
C SER A 368 -1.05 -13.82 -17.59
N LEU A 369 -0.29 -12.75 -17.85
CA LEU A 369 1.13 -12.82 -18.23
C LEU A 369 2.05 -13.31 -17.08
N VAL A 370 1.49 -13.64 -15.91
CA VAL A 370 2.22 -14.09 -14.72
C VAL A 370 3.06 -15.36 -14.96
N HIS A 371 2.71 -16.19 -15.94
CA HIS A 371 3.50 -17.36 -16.32
C HIS A 371 4.69 -17.05 -17.24
N SER A 372 4.74 -15.85 -17.83
CA SER A 372 5.90 -15.38 -18.60
C SER A 372 7.00 -14.93 -17.63
N SER A 373 8.14 -15.61 -17.62
CA SER A 373 9.27 -15.29 -16.72
C SER A 373 9.69 -13.82 -16.70
N PRO A 374 9.86 -13.11 -17.84
CA PRO A 374 10.23 -11.69 -17.80
C PRO A 374 9.13 -10.81 -17.20
N VAL A 375 7.86 -11.08 -17.51
CA VAL A 375 6.73 -10.31 -16.95
C VAL A 375 6.52 -10.62 -15.47
N ALA A 376 6.70 -11.87 -15.05
CA ALA A 376 6.72 -12.27 -13.64
C ALA A 376 7.81 -11.54 -12.86
N LEU A 377 9.01 -11.39 -13.43
CA LEU A 377 10.11 -10.66 -12.80
C LEU A 377 9.81 -9.16 -12.72
N LEU A 378 9.29 -8.56 -13.79
CA LEU A 378 8.90 -7.15 -13.82
C LEU A 378 7.77 -6.86 -12.84
N THR A 379 6.76 -7.73 -12.74
CA THR A 379 5.66 -7.59 -11.79
C THR A 379 6.13 -7.77 -10.34
N LEU A 380 7.06 -8.71 -10.07
CA LEU A 380 7.70 -8.84 -8.77
C LEU A 380 8.45 -7.56 -8.38
N LEU A 381 9.29 -7.05 -9.28
CA LEU A 381 10.07 -5.83 -9.04
C LEU A 381 9.16 -4.62 -8.83
N SER A 382 8.14 -4.44 -9.70
CA SER A 382 7.16 -3.38 -9.57
C SER A 382 6.42 -3.46 -8.24
N ALA A 383 5.96 -4.64 -7.82
CA ALA A 383 5.23 -4.79 -6.57
C ALA A 383 6.11 -4.55 -5.33
N LEU A 384 7.38 -5.00 -5.36
CA LEU A 384 8.35 -4.73 -4.28
C LEU A 384 8.70 -3.24 -4.17
N LEU A 385 8.84 -2.53 -5.29
CA LEU A 385 9.07 -1.08 -5.29
C LEU A 385 7.81 -0.31 -4.90
N SER A 386 6.63 -0.75 -5.36
CA SER A 386 5.34 -0.17 -5.00
C SER A 386 5.05 -0.24 -3.51
N TRP A 387 5.68 -1.17 -2.79
CA TRP A 387 5.59 -1.24 -1.33
C TRP A 387 6.07 0.05 -0.64
N PHE A 388 7.01 0.81 -1.22
CA PHE A 388 7.41 2.11 -0.66
C PHE A 388 6.24 3.12 -0.56
N MET A 389 5.19 2.94 -1.36
CA MET A 389 3.96 3.74 -1.24
C MET A 389 3.19 3.48 0.06
N VAL A 390 3.58 2.49 0.87
CA VAL A 390 3.04 2.31 2.23
C VAL A 390 3.29 3.55 3.11
N LEU A 391 4.38 4.29 2.89
CA LEU A 391 4.68 5.52 3.62
C LEU A 391 3.61 6.62 3.38
N PRO A 392 3.36 7.06 2.12
CA PRO A 392 2.28 8.00 1.86
C PRO A 392 0.89 7.43 2.20
N HIS A 393 0.66 6.12 2.03
CA HIS A 393 -0.65 5.52 2.36
C HIS A 393 -0.94 5.56 3.87
N THR A 394 0.05 5.21 4.70
CA THR A 394 -0.10 5.27 6.17
C THR A 394 -0.23 6.71 6.66
N ALA A 395 0.43 7.68 6.03
CA ALA A 395 0.20 9.09 6.30
C ALA A 395 -1.27 9.48 6.05
N VAL A 396 -1.83 9.12 4.89
CA VAL A 396 -3.25 9.37 4.56
C VAL A 396 -4.19 8.66 5.53
N TRP A 397 -3.90 7.41 5.89
CA TRP A 397 -4.76 6.66 6.80
C TRP A 397 -4.76 7.20 8.23
N ALA A 398 -3.59 7.58 8.74
CA ALA A 398 -3.46 8.23 10.03
C ALA A 398 -4.36 9.46 10.12
N LEU A 399 -4.47 10.22 9.03
CA LEU A 399 -5.29 11.43 8.93
C LEU A 399 -6.78 11.11 8.76
N SER A 400 -7.13 10.08 7.98
CA SER A 400 -8.53 9.65 7.79
C SER A 400 -9.17 9.11 9.08
N GLY A 401 -8.36 8.70 10.06
CA GLY A 401 -8.85 8.27 11.37
C GLY A 401 -9.53 9.39 12.17
N ASP A 402 -9.26 10.64 11.82
CA ASP A 402 -9.84 11.83 12.47
C ASP A 402 -11.20 12.23 11.84
N GLU A 403 -11.56 11.68 10.67
CA GLU A 403 -12.81 11.98 9.96
C GLU A 403 -13.86 10.87 10.11
N ILE A 404 -15.14 11.24 10.16
CA ILE A 404 -16.28 10.30 10.32
C ILE A 404 -16.57 9.56 8.98
N SER A 405 -16.15 10.13 7.85
CA SER A 405 -16.36 9.57 6.52
C SER A 405 -15.08 8.94 5.95
N VAL A 406 -15.23 7.85 5.18
CA VAL A 406 -14.12 7.27 4.40
C VAL A 406 -13.75 8.28 3.33
N SER A 407 -12.63 8.98 3.51
CA SER A 407 -12.16 9.95 2.53
C SER A 407 -11.88 9.27 1.18
N PHE A 408 -12.10 9.97 0.08
CA PHE A 408 -11.85 9.46 -1.27
C PHE A 408 -10.42 8.91 -1.43
N ALA A 409 -9.44 9.48 -0.73
CA ALA A 409 -8.09 8.94 -0.74
C ALA A 409 -7.88 7.74 0.19
N ALA A 410 -8.58 7.62 1.32
CA ALA A 410 -8.57 6.39 2.10
C ALA A 410 -9.06 5.21 1.23
N MET A 411 -10.06 5.43 0.38
CA MET A 411 -10.51 4.41 -0.58
C MET A 411 -9.47 4.13 -1.67
N ASN A 412 -8.84 5.16 -2.25
CA ASN A 412 -7.81 4.97 -3.28
C ASN A 412 -6.57 4.24 -2.75
N THR A 413 -6.11 4.59 -1.54
CA THR A 413 -4.99 3.93 -0.85
C THR A 413 -5.32 2.48 -0.52
N LEU A 414 -6.54 2.18 -0.05
CA LEU A 414 -6.98 0.80 0.19
C LEU A 414 -6.93 -0.03 -1.11
N ILE A 415 -7.47 0.51 -2.20
CA ILE A 415 -7.46 -0.20 -3.49
C ILE A 415 -6.03 -0.36 -4.01
N SER A 416 -5.15 0.64 -3.85
CA SER A 416 -3.73 0.50 -4.25
C SER A 416 -3.01 -0.54 -3.38
N ALA A 417 -3.31 -0.60 -2.07
CA ALA A 417 -2.79 -1.61 -1.16
C ALA A 417 -3.22 -3.04 -1.52
N THR A 418 -4.39 -3.22 -2.17
CA THR A 418 -4.80 -4.57 -2.61
C THR A 418 -3.75 -5.22 -3.52
N ARG A 419 -3.00 -4.44 -4.33
CA ARG A 419 -2.01 -4.91 -5.32
C ARG A 419 -0.95 -5.86 -4.74
N ILE A 420 -0.74 -5.87 -3.43
CA ILE A 420 0.10 -6.83 -2.70
C ILE A 420 -0.32 -8.29 -2.98
N TRP A 421 -1.59 -8.55 -3.31
CA TRP A 421 -2.06 -9.88 -3.69
C TRP A 421 -1.28 -10.50 -4.86
N VAL A 422 -0.71 -9.68 -5.76
CA VAL A 422 0.14 -10.16 -6.86
C VAL A 422 1.43 -10.81 -6.34
N LEU A 423 2.01 -10.29 -5.24
CA LEU A 423 3.16 -10.93 -4.59
C LEU A 423 2.78 -12.29 -4.01
N LEU A 424 1.61 -12.39 -3.38
CA LEU A 424 1.10 -13.68 -2.89
C LEU A 424 0.86 -14.65 -4.04
N LEU A 425 0.28 -14.19 -5.16
CA LEU A 425 0.08 -15.00 -6.35
C LEU A 425 1.41 -15.56 -6.86
N LEU A 426 2.42 -14.70 -7.06
CA LEU A 426 3.74 -15.11 -7.54
C LEU A 426 4.43 -16.08 -6.56
N LEU A 427 4.30 -15.84 -5.26
CA LEU A 427 4.86 -16.68 -4.22
C LEU A 427 4.21 -18.08 -4.22
N VAL A 428 2.89 -18.16 -4.31
CA VAL A 428 2.16 -19.44 -4.44
C VAL A 428 2.61 -20.18 -5.70
N HIS A 429 2.74 -19.49 -6.83
CA HIS A 429 3.22 -20.09 -8.08
C HIS A 429 4.65 -20.62 -7.97
N PHE A 430 5.55 -19.87 -7.33
CA PHE A 430 6.94 -20.27 -7.12
C PHE A 430 7.04 -21.51 -6.22
N LEU A 431 6.39 -21.47 -5.05
CA LEU A 431 6.37 -22.59 -4.10
C LEU A 431 5.74 -23.84 -4.71
N TRP A 432 4.65 -23.67 -5.45
CA TRP A 432 3.99 -24.77 -6.13
C TRP A 432 4.84 -25.35 -7.27
N SER A 433 5.53 -24.50 -8.04
CA SER A 433 6.45 -24.95 -9.08
C SER A 433 7.59 -25.77 -8.51
N LEU A 434 8.14 -25.37 -7.36
CA LEU A 434 9.16 -26.15 -6.64
C LEU A 434 8.61 -27.52 -6.21
N PHE A 435 7.37 -27.56 -5.70
CA PHE A 435 6.72 -28.81 -5.33
C PHE A 435 6.49 -29.74 -6.53
N VAL A 436 6.07 -29.20 -7.67
CA VAL A 436 5.90 -29.95 -8.92
C VAL A 436 7.23 -30.53 -9.41
N LEU A 437 8.33 -29.77 -9.29
CA LEU A 437 9.66 -30.24 -9.66
C LEU A 437 10.14 -31.43 -8.80
N ILE A 438 9.69 -31.51 -7.53
CA ILE A 438 10.06 -32.60 -6.62
C ILE A 438 9.22 -33.86 -6.91
N ASP A 439 7.90 -33.73 -7.08
CA ASP A 439 7.00 -34.87 -7.34
C ASP A 439 5.77 -34.44 -8.18
N GLU A 440 5.87 -34.62 -9.50
CA GLU A 440 4.80 -34.28 -10.45
C GLU A 440 3.51 -35.06 -10.19
N GLY A 441 3.62 -36.35 -9.82
CA GLY A 441 2.48 -37.24 -9.62
C GLY A 441 1.66 -36.86 -8.39
N ARG A 442 2.31 -36.55 -7.27
CA ARG A 442 1.64 -36.01 -6.07
C ARG A 442 1.06 -34.63 -6.31
N ALA A 443 1.77 -33.77 -7.04
CA ALA A 443 1.27 -32.44 -7.39
C ALA A 443 0.00 -32.52 -8.24
N TYR A 444 -0.05 -33.40 -9.24
CA TYR A 444 -1.27 -33.65 -10.00
C TYR A 444 -2.43 -34.18 -9.13
N MET A 445 -2.14 -35.11 -8.21
CA MET A 445 -3.15 -35.63 -7.27
C MET A 445 -3.72 -34.55 -6.33
N LEU A 446 -2.87 -33.63 -5.85
CA LEU A 446 -3.32 -32.51 -5.02
C LEU A 446 -4.08 -31.46 -5.83
N ALA A 447 -3.60 -31.12 -7.03
CA ALA A 447 -4.26 -30.17 -7.92
C ALA A 447 -5.63 -30.68 -8.39
N THR A 448 -5.82 -31.98 -8.60
CA THR A 448 -7.16 -32.53 -8.93
C THR A 448 -8.15 -32.44 -7.77
N ARG A 449 -7.67 -32.44 -6.51
CA ARG A 449 -8.51 -32.48 -5.30
C ARG A 449 -8.70 -31.13 -4.62
N THR A 450 -7.78 -30.21 -4.84
CA THR A 450 -7.74 -28.90 -4.20
C THR A 450 -7.25 -27.84 -5.17
N PHE A 451 -7.83 -26.65 -5.09
CA PHE A 451 -7.40 -25.48 -5.84
C PHE A 451 -7.69 -24.23 -5.01
N VAL A 452 -6.96 -23.14 -5.31
CA VAL A 452 -7.17 -21.82 -4.73
C VAL A 452 -7.66 -20.88 -5.82
N SER A 453 -8.66 -20.06 -5.56
CA SER A 453 -9.08 -19.04 -6.52
C SER A 453 -8.32 -17.72 -6.38
N SER A 454 -8.20 -16.96 -7.47
CA SER A 454 -7.55 -15.64 -7.41
C SER A 454 -8.28 -14.68 -6.45
N SER A 455 -9.61 -14.79 -6.36
CA SER A 455 -10.40 -14.02 -5.39
C SER A 455 -10.13 -14.47 -3.95
N GLU A 456 -9.91 -15.75 -3.68
CA GLU A 456 -9.47 -16.24 -2.37
C GLU A 456 -8.10 -15.68 -1.98
N LEU A 457 -7.17 -15.56 -2.93
CA LEU A 457 -5.87 -14.92 -2.67
C LEU A 457 -6.02 -13.45 -2.30
N VAL A 458 -6.86 -12.69 -3.02
CA VAL A 458 -7.18 -11.30 -2.69
C VAL A 458 -7.81 -11.21 -1.30
N MET A 459 -8.78 -12.07 -1.01
CA MET A 459 -9.44 -12.12 0.31
C MET A 459 -8.45 -12.46 1.43
N ALA A 460 -7.52 -13.39 1.21
CA ALA A 460 -6.49 -13.74 2.19
C ALA A 460 -5.59 -12.55 2.53
N VAL A 461 -5.17 -11.77 1.54
CA VAL A 461 -4.40 -10.53 1.78
C VAL A 461 -5.22 -9.48 2.51
N MET A 462 -6.48 -9.29 2.13
CA MET A 462 -7.38 -8.33 2.79
C MET A 462 -7.60 -8.67 4.27
N VAL A 463 -7.88 -9.94 4.57
CA VAL A 463 -8.04 -10.42 5.94
C VAL A 463 -6.74 -10.26 6.74
N SER A 464 -5.60 -10.64 6.15
CA SER A 464 -4.29 -10.48 6.79
C SER A 464 -3.95 -9.02 7.07
N GLY A 465 -4.28 -8.12 6.13
CA GLY A 465 -4.10 -6.68 6.29
C GLY A 465 -4.97 -6.09 7.42
N CYS A 466 -6.21 -6.59 7.57
CA CYS A 466 -7.06 -6.23 8.70
C CYS A 466 -6.48 -6.71 10.04
N LEU A 467 -5.95 -7.94 10.10
CA LEU A 467 -5.31 -8.49 11.30
C LEU A 467 -4.03 -7.73 11.68
N LEU A 468 -3.23 -7.34 10.69
CA LEU A 468 -1.96 -6.62 10.88
C LEU A 468 -2.12 -5.10 10.80
N ARG A 469 -3.35 -4.57 10.86
CA ARG A 469 -3.62 -3.13 10.69
C ARG A 469 -2.79 -2.25 11.62
N SER A 470 -2.68 -2.60 12.90
CA SER A 470 -1.89 -1.82 13.88
C SER A 470 -0.41 -1.78 13.50
N ARG A 471 0.15 -2.91 13.05
CA ARG A 471 1.53 -3.00 12.57
C ARG A 471 1.76 -2.17 11.33
N LEU A 472 0.87 -2.25 10.34
CA LEU A 472 0.94 -1.46 9.11
C LEU A 472 0.87 0.05 9.39
N MET A 473 -0.03 0.48 10.27
CA MET A 473 -0.14 1.90 10.67
C MET A 473 1.07 2.39 11.46
N SER A 474 1.80 1.50 12.15
CA SER A 474 2.96 1.87 12.95
C SER A 474 4.24 2.10 12.14
N ILE A 475 4.27 1.76 10.85
CA ILE A 475 5.47 1.88 10.00
C ILE A 475 5.98 3.33 9.97
N LEU A 476 5.15 4.27 9.53
CA LEU A 476 5.59 5.66 9.38
C LEU A 476 6.01 6.31 10.72
N PRO A 477 5.23 6.19 11.83
CA PRO A 477 5.67 6.71 13.13
C PRO A 477 6.98 6.09 13.63
N THR A 478 7.16 4.78 13.43
CA THR A 478 8.38 4.07 13.86
C THR A 478 9.59 4.56 13.07
N LYS A 479 9.46 4.75 11.74
CA LYS A 479 10.53 5.32 10.91
C LYS A 479 10.89 6.74 11.37
N GLN A 480 9.89 7.59 11.55
CA GLN A 480 10.11 8.98 11.97
C GLN A 480 10.72 9.10 13.36
N GLY A 481 10.41 8.17 14.28
CA GLY A 481 11.07 8.05 15.57
C GLY A 481 12.53 7.59 15.47
N MET A 482 12.82 6.62 14.59
CA MET A 482 14.21 6.17 14.35
C MET A 482 15.10 7.27 13.76
N ASP A 483 14.54 8.07 12.86
CA ASP A 483 15.21 9.18 12.19
C ASP A 483 15.17 10.48 13.04
N TYR A 484 14.64 10.44 14.27
CA TYR A 484 14.48 11.61 15.17
C TYR A 484 13.79 12.81 14.51
N GLN A 485 12.92 12.55 13.52
CA GLN A 485 12.08 13.59 12.90
C GLN A 485 10.87 13.92 13.77
N ARG A 486 10.47 13.00 14.65
CA ARG A 486 9.45 13.23 15.67
C ARG A 486 9.91 12.68 17.01
N VAL A 487 9.60 13.42 18.08
CA VAL A 487 9.79 12.99 19.46
C VAL A 487 8.44 12.89 20.14
N VAL A 488 8.26 11.85 20.94
CA VAL A 488 7.07 11.63 21.78
C VAL A 488 7.49 11.80 23.22
N ASP A 489 6.88 12.76 23.92
CA ASP A 489 7.12 13.05 25.33
C ASP A 489 5.83 12.80 26.11
N GLY A 490 5.84 11.78 26.97
CA GLY A 490 4.72 11.46 27.87
C GLY A 490 4.82 12.12 29.24
N THR A 491 5.90 12.86 29.50
CA THR A 491 6.18 13.53 30.79
C THR A 491 5.89 15.03 30.75
N ALA A 492 5.85 15.63 29.55
CA ALA A 492 5.56 17.06 29.36
C ALA A 492 4.15 17.47 29.82
N PHE A 493 3.17 16.57 29.68
CA PHE A 493 1.78 16.78 30.11
C PHE A 493 1.23 15.49 30.73
N PRO A 494 0.88 15.48 32.03
CA PRO A 494 0.39 14.29 32.70
C PRO A 494 -0.83 13.67 31.99
N GLY A 495 -0.75 12.36 31.72
CA GLY A 495 -1.84 11.61 31.07
C GLY A 495 -2.04 11.88 29.56
N LEU A 496 -1.17 12.66 28.93
CA LEU A 496 -1.21 12.98 27.50
C LEU A 496 0.17 12.78 26.84
N LEU A 497 0.17 12.33 25.59
CA LEU A 497 1.40 12.19 24.80
C LEU A 497 1.62 13.44 23.96
N ALA A 498 2.66 14.20 24.23
CA ALA A 498 3.08 15.32 23.41
C ALA A 498 3.97 14.84 22.27
N ILE A 499 3.48 14.97 21.04
CA ILE A 499 4.25 14.67 19.83
C ILE A 499 4.79 15.98 19.28
N SER A 500 6.10 16.06 19.07
CA SER A 500 6.77 17.26 18.55
C SER A 500 7.57 16.94 17.29
N ASN A 501 7.52 17.84 16.31
CA ASN A 501 8.33 17.76 15.10
C ASN A 501 9.74 18.27 15.40
N THR A 502 10.76 17.46 15.14
CA THR A 502 12.13 17.70 15.62
C THR A 502 13.13 17.68 14.47
N PHE A 503 14.32 18.22 14.73
CA PHE A 503 15.41 18.17 13.75
C PHE A 503 16.13 16.82 13.81
N GLU A 504 16.49 16.33 12.63
CA GLU A 504 17.20 15.07 12.46
C GLU A 504 18.70 15.30 12.62
N ASP A 505 19.20 15.15 13.84
CA ASP A 505 20.63 15.33 14.16
C ASP A 505 21.52 14.25 13.53
N ARG A 506 20.97 13.05 13.28
CA ARG A 506 21.75 11.85 12.96
C ARG A 506 22.26 11.75 11.53
N ILE A 507 21.68 12.48 10.57
CA ILE A 507 22.19 12.52 9.17
C ILE A 507 23.64 13.04 9.13
N HIS A 508 24.03 13.88 10.07
CA HIS A 508 25.37 14.48 10.12
C HIS A 508 26.39 13.63 10.89
N LEU A 509 25.95 12.62 11.65
CA LEU A 509 26.78 11.91 12.63
C LEU A 509 27.05 10.44 12.28
N ILE A 510 26.28 9.81 11.38
CA ILE A 510 26.42 8.37 11.10
C ILE A 510 26.83 8.12 9.63
N PRO A 511 27.91 7.37 9.36
CA PRO A 511 28.29 7.01 8.00
C PRO A 511 27.19 6.17 7.32
N THR A 512 27.03 6.37 6.01
CA THR A 512 26.06 5.74 5.10
C THR A 512 25.96 4.21 5.18
N ARG A 513 26.92 3.55 5.82
CA ARG A 513 27.02 2.09 5.95
C ARG A 513 26.00 1.44 6.90
N SER A 514 25.29 2.20 7.75
CA SER A 514 24.31 1.66 8.69
C SER A 514 22.83 1.81 8.27
N ARG A 515 22.52 2.01 6.97
CA ARG A 515 21.13 2.18 6.46
C ARG A 515 20.32 0.88 6.27
N ASN A 516 20.94 -0.29 6.50
CA ASN A 516 20.25 -1.60 6.45
C ASN A 516 19.06 -1.81 7.42
N PRO A 517 19.01 -1.26 8.66
CA PRO A 517 17.88 -1.52 9.55
C PRO A 517 16.59 -0.83 9.07
N VAL A 518 16.69 0.27 8.30
CA VAL A 518 15.50 0.99 7.78
C VAL A 518 14.80 0.15 6.72
N LEU A 519 15.53 -0.46 5.78
CA LEU A 519 14.93 -1.32 4.76
C LEU A 519 14.29 -2.57 5.37
N TRP A 520 14.97 -3.21 6.34
CA TRP A 520 14.39 -4.35 7.05
C TRP A 520 13.11 -3.96 7.78
N MET A 521 13.10 -2.81 8.46
CA MET A 521 11.94 -2.27 9.15
C MET A 521 10.76 -1.98 8.19
N LEU A 522 11.02 -1.53 6.95
CA LEU A 522 9.97 -1.37 5.94
C LEU A 522 9.46 -2.71 5.40
N TYR A 523 10.34 -3.69 5.13
CA TYR A 523 9.95 -4.95 4.46
C TYR A 523 9.50 -6.07 5.42
N GLN A 524 9.85 -6.02 6.69
CA GLN A 524 9.38 -6.95 7.72
C GLN A 524 7.84 -7.09 7.73
N PRO A 525 7.04 -6.00 7.82
CA PRO A 525 5.59 -6.12 7.81
C PRO A 525 5.03 -6.69 6.49
N LEU A 526 5.73 -6.50 5.35
CA LEU A 526 5.35 -7.15 4.09
C LEU A 526 5.55 -8.66 4.17
N ALA A 527 6.68 -9.11 4.72
CA ALA A 527 6.97 -10.52 4.90
C ALA A 527 5.95 -11.18 5.86
N GLU A 528 5.64 -10.54 6.98
CA GLU A 528 4.61 -10.99 7.92
C GLU A 528 3.23 -11.08 7.23
N LEU A 529 2.85 -10.07 6.46
CA LEU A 529 1.60 -10.05 5.70
C LEU A 529 1.50 -11.22 4.71
N LEU A 530 2.58 -11.48 3.96
CA LEU A 530 2.64 -12.60 3.01
C LEU A 530 2.61 -13.96 3.72
N LEU A 531 3.31 -14.12 4.85
CA LEU A 531 3.33 -15.35 5.63
C LEU A 531 1.96 -15.67 6.23
N VAL A 532 1.29 -14.69 6.83
CA VAL A 532 -0.07 -14.86 7.36
C VAL A 532 -1.05 -15.18 6.23
N SER A 533 -0.93 -14.51 5.08
CA SER A 533 -1.77 -14.79 3.91
C SER A 533 -1.57 -16.21 3.38
N LEU A 534 -0.31 -16.68 3.28
CA LEU A 534 0.02 -18.05 2.91
C LEU A 534 -0.57 -19.08 3.88
N LEU A 535 -0.51 -18.79 5.18
CA LEU A 535 -1.08 -19.66 6.21
C LEU A 535 -2.60 -19.78 6.07
N ILE A 536 -3.30 -18.66 5.81
CA ILE A 536 -4.75 -18.67 5.52
C ILE A 536 -5.05 -19.52 4.29
N VAL A 537 -4.30 -19.34 3.20
CA VAL A 537 -4.47 -20.13 1.97
C VAL A 537 -4.22 -21.62 2.24
N GLY A 538 -3.19 -21.96 3.01
CA GLY A 538 -2.89 -23.33 3.42
C GLY A 538 -4.02 -23.97 4.24
N ILE A 539 -4.63 -23.23 5.17
CA ILE A 539 -5.80 -23.69 5.94
C ILE A 539 -6.99 -23.95 5.03
N VAL A 540 -7.28 -23.05 4.09
CA VAL A 540 -8.39 -23.24 3.13
C VAL A 540 -8.16 -24.48 2.26
N MET A 541 -6.93 -24.67 1.78
CA MET A 541 -6.56 -25.83 0.97
C MET A 541 -6.65 -27.15 1.72
N THR A 542 -6.15 -27.19 2.96
CA THR A 542 -6.23 -28.40 3.81
C THR A 542 -7.67 -28.74 4.17
N ALA A 543 -8.49 -27.75 4.51
CA ALA A 543 -9.91 -27.93 4.77
C ALA A 543 -10.65 -28.52 3.55
N ARG A 544 -10.37 -28.00 2.34
CA ARG A 544 -10.91 -28.53 1.08
C ARG A 544 -10.46 -29.96 0.82
N TYR A 545 -9.19 -30.26 1.04
CA TYR A 545 -8.66 -31.61 0.87
C TYR A 545 -9.37 -32.62 1.79
N VAL A 546 -9.51 -32.28 3.07
CA VAL A 546 -10.19 -33.12 4.07
C VAL A 546 -11.67 -33.29 3.73
N PHE A 547 -12.35 -32.20 3.32
CA PHE A 547 -13.75 -32.25 2.90
C PHE A 547 -13.94 -33.15 1.67
N HIS A 548 -13.06 -33.04 0.66
CA HIS A 548 -13.09 -33.91 -0.51
C HIS A 548 -12.89 -35.38 -0.13
N CYS A 549 -11.90 -35.67 0.73
CA CYS A 549 -11.65 -37.03 1.22
C CYS A 549 -12.85 -37.58 2.02
N TYR A 550 -13.49 -36.74 2.84
CA TYR A 550 -14.67 -37.12 3.61
C TYR A 550 -15.87 -37.43 2.71
N ARG A 551 -16.16 -36.57 1.72
CA ARG A 551 -17.23 -36.77 0.74
C ARG A 551 -17.03 -38.06 -0.06
N HIS A 552 -15.80 -38.30 -0.51
CA HIS A 552 -15.48 -39.53 -1.25
C HIS A 552 -15.62 -40.78 -0.39
N ARG A 553 -15.19 -40.75 0.89
CA ARG A 553 -15.41 -41.85 1.83
C ARG A 553 -16.89 -42.13 2.08
N LYS A 554 -17.73 -41.10 2.15
CA LYS A 554 -19.19 -41.23 2.24
C LYS A 554 -19.81 -41.82 0.98
N ALA A 555 -19.33 -41.47 -0.21
CA ALA A 555 -19.82 -42.00 -1.47
C ALA A 555 -19.42 -43.48 -1.72
N THR A 556 -18.27 -43.93 -1.20
CA THR A 556 -17.83 -45.33 -1.32
C THR A 556 -18.45 -46.28 -0.29
N LYS A 557 -18.93 -45.77 0.86
CA LYS A 557 -19.61 -46.57 1.89
C LYS A 557 -20.96 -47.21 1.45
N PRO A 558 -21.84 -46.58 0.67
CA PRO A 558 -23.08 -47.21 0.21
C PRO A 558 -22.85 -48.30 -0.85
N VAL A 559 -21.81 -48.21 -1.68
CA VAL A 559 -21.53 -49.20 -2.73
C VAL A 559 -20.95 -50.50 -2.15
N GLY A 560 -20.13 -50.41 -1.10
CA GLY A 560 -19.62 -51.60 -0.39
C GLY A 560 -20.66 -52.31 0.47
N ALA A 561 -21.75 -51.64 0.85
CA ALA A 561 -22.85 -52.25 1.61
C ALA A 561 -23.83 -53.01 0.71
N VAL A 562 -24.07 -52.54 -0.52
CA VAL A 562 -24.93 -53.22 -1.51
C VAL A 562 -24.26 -54.49 -2.06
N VAL A 563 -22.96 -54.46 -2.35
CA VAL A 563 -22.22 -55.65 -2.82
C VAL A 563 -22.10 -56.74 -1.74
N ARG A 564 -22.29 -56.41 -0.46
CA ARG A 564 -22.28 -57.39 0.64
C ARG A 564 -23.67 -57.93 0.98
N ALA A 565 -24.74 -57.31 0.49
CA ALA A 565 -26.11 -57.75 0.70
C ALA A 565 -26.57 -58.74 -0.40
N ASP A 566 -26.04 -58.66 -1.62
CA ASP A 566 -26.37 -59.57 -2.73
C ASP A 566 -25.51 -60.86 -2.78
N GLY A 567 -24.75 -61.15 -1.71
CA GLY A 567 -23.77 -62.24 -1.67
C GLY A 567 -24.19 -63.48 -0.87
N ILE A 568 -25.48 -63.81 -0.81
CA ILE A 568 -25.96 -65.07 -0.20
C ILE A 568 -26.92 -65.78 -1.15
N GLN A 569 -26.40 -66.37 -2.24
CA GLN A 569 -26.87 -67.66 -2.73
C GLN A 569 -25.88 -68.25 -3.76
N GLU A 570 -25.73 -69.58 -3.70
CA GLU A 570 -25.05 -70.51 -4.61
C GLU A 570 -23.61 -70.95 -4.27
N ASP A 571 -23.57 -72.05 -3.52
CA ASP A 571 -22.51 -73.05 -3.52
C ASP A 571 -22.39 -73.71 -4.91
N HIS A 572 -21.21 -73.59 -5.55
CA HIS A 572 -20.36 -74.71 -5.98
C HIS A 572 -19.31 -74.30 -7.03
N LEU A 573 -18.08 -74.83 -6.85
CA LEU A 573 -17.03 -75.10 -7.84
C LEU A 573 -16.30 -73.92 -8.52
N LEU A 574 -15.15 -73.54 -7.93
CA LEU A 574 -13.79 -73.70 -8.48
C LEU A 574 -12.84 -72.73 -7.78
N SER A 575 -11.90 -73.32 -7.05
CA SER A 575 -10.79 -72.63 -6.40
C SER A 575 -9.86 -72.02 -7.46
N SER A 576 -10.10 -70.75 -7.81
CA SER A 576 -9.09 -69.88 -8.41
C SER A 576 -8.79 -68.75 -7.43
N ARG A 577 -7.60 -68.87 -6.85
CA ARG A 577 -6.93 -67.97 -5.92
C ARG A 577 -6.92 -66.52 -6.45
N LYS A 578 -7.98 -65.75 -6.18
CA LYS A 578 -7.94 -64.28 -6.28
C LYS A 578 -7.31 -63.75 -5.01
N HIS A 579 -6.04 -63.35 -5.11
CA HIS A 579 -5.40 -62.49 -4.12
C HIS A 579 -6.30 -61.29 -3.85
N SER A 580 -6.73 -61.16 -2.59
CA SER A 580 -7.32 -59.94 -2.06
C SER A 580 -6.28 -58.83 -2.16
N ILE A 581 -6.35 -58.02 -3.22
CA ILE A 581 -5.61 -56.76 -3.30
C ILE A 581 -6.22 -55.85 -2.24
N THR A 582 -5.54 -55.82 -1.10
CA THR A 582 -5.68 -54.79 -0.06
C THR A 582 -5.72 -53.43 -0.74
N GLY A 583 -6.77 -52.67 -0.43
CA GLY A 583 -7.18 -51.47 -1.16
C GLY A 583 -6.04 -50.50 -1.47
N PHE A 584 -5.75 -50.34 -2.75
CA PHE A 584 -5.04 -49.17 -3.25
C PHE A 584 -5.79 -47.92 -2.79
N SER A 585 -5.12 -47.08 -2.00
CA SER A 585 -5.63 -45.73 -1.72
C SER A 585 -5.94 -45.07 -3.05
N SER A 586 -7.12 -44.44 -3.20
CA SER A 586 -7.48 -43.72 -4.43
C SER A 586 -6.42 -42.68 -4.84
N ALA A 587 -5.58 -42.22 -3.90
CA ALA A 587 -4.42 -41.39 -4.19
C ALA A 587 -3.31 -42.14 -4.96
N GLN A 588 -3.00 -43.38 -4.59
CA GLN A 588 -2.01 -44.21 -5.28
C GLN A 588 -2.51 -44.66 -6.65
N ALA A 589 -3.82 -44.90 -6.82
CA ALA A 589 -4.40 -45.22 -8.12
C ALA A 589 -4.35 -44.03 -9.10
N VAL A 590 -4.61 -42.80 -8.62
CA VAL A 590 -4.48 -41.58 -9.42
C VAL A 590 -3.01 -41.28 -9.77
N MET A 591 -2.09 -41.50 -8.83
CA MET A 591 -0.65 -41.38 -9.10
C MET A 591 -0.14 -42.44 -10.09
N ALA A 592 -0.58 -43.68 -9.97
CA ALA A 592 -0.20 -44.77 -10.87
C ALA A 592 -0.76 -44.60 -12.30
N GLY A 593 -1.83 -43.81 -12.45
CA GLY A 593 -2.43 -43.46 -13.74
C GLY A 593 -1.96 -42.11 -14.32
N TYR A 594 -1.05 -41.40 -13.66
CA TYR A 594 -0.55 -40.11 -14.17
C TYR A 594 0.44 -40.33 -15.31
N LYS A 595 0.08 -39.85 -16.50
CA LYS A 595 0.98 -39.68 -17.65
C LYS A 595 0.74 -38.29 -18.23
N ARG A 596 1.82 -37.60 -18.63
CA ARG A 596 1.75 -36.31 -19.33
C ARG A 596 0.91 -36.46 -20.61
N LEU A 597 0.11 -35.44 -20.93
CA LEU A 597 -0.67 -35.41 -22.17
C LEU A 597 0.23 -35.06 -23.36
N PRO A 598 -0.16 -35.39 -24.61
CA PRO A 598 0.69 -35.14 -25.78
C PRO A 598 1.19 -33.70 -25.90
N LEU A 599 0.36 -32.72 -25.54
CA LEU A 599 0.75 -31.30 -25.54
C LEU A 599 1.72 -30.94 -24.40
N GLU A 600 1.60 -31.59 -23.24
CA GLU A 600 2.54 -31.42 -22.11
C GLU A 600 3.89 -32.09 -22.40
N GLU A 601 3.88 -33.22 -23.10
CA GLU A 601 5.10 -33.90 -23.59
C GLU A 601 5.80 -33.05 -24.65
N LEU A 602 5.05 -32.48 -25.60
CA LEU A 602 5.60 -31.62 -26.66
C LEU A 602 6.24 -30.33 -26.13
N LEU A 603 5.63 -29.73 -25.11
CA LEU A 603 6.13 -28.48 -24.50
C LEU A 603 7.16 -28.72 -23.40
N ASP A 604 7.36 -29.96 -22.98
CA ASP A 604 8.08 -30.34 -21.76
C ASP A 604 7.66 -29.52 -20.52
N VAL A 605 6.35 -29.26 -20.40
CA VAL A 605 5.77 -28.53 -19.27
C VAL A 605 4.58 -29.31 -18.73
N PRO A 606 4.59 -29.72 -17.44
CA PRO A 606 3.47 -30.45 -16.86
C PRO A 606 2.36 -29.46 -16.45
N ILE A 607 1.59 -28.99 -17.43
CA ILE A 607 0.58 -27.93 -17.30
C ILE A 607 -0.46 -28.28 -16.21
N ARG A 608 -0.99 -29.51 -16.20
CA ARG A 608 -2.01 -29.95 -15.22
C ARG A 608 -1.51 -29.97 -13.79
N SER A 609 -0.28 -30.43 -13.56
CA SER A 609 0.29 -30.49 -12.21
C SER A 609 0.63 -29.09 -11.69
N LYS A 610 0.99 -28.15 -12.56
CA LYS A 610 1.27 -26.74 -12.20
C LYS A 610 0.01 -25.88 -12.00
N HIS A 611 -1.17 -26.33 -12.42
CA HIS A 611 -2.40 -25.53 -12.42
C HIS A 611 -3.16 -25.58 -11.06
N ILE A 612 -2.58 -24.99 -10.01
CA ILE A 612 -3.14 -24.96 -8.64
C ILE A 612 -4.08 -23.77 -8.39
N VAL A 613 -3.81 -22.61 -8.99
CA VAL A 613 -4.66 -21.42 -8.90
C VAL A 613 -5.71 -21.49 -10.00
N ARG A 614 -7.01 -21.42 -9.67
CA ARG A 614 -8.13 -21.56 -10.62
C ARG A 614 -9.28 -20.63 -10.30
N SER A 615 -9.83 -19.97 -11.31
CA SER A 615 -10.92 -18.99 -11.14
C SER A 615 -12.29 -19.53 -11.58
N GLY A 616 -12.43 -20.85 -11.75
CA GLY A 616 -13.68 -21.53 -12.09
C GLY A 616 -14.04 -22.63 -11.08
N SER A 617 -15.35 -22.86 -10.90
CA SER A 617 -15.91 -23.87 -9.98
C SER A 617 -15.88 -25.30 -10.53
N GLY A 618 -15.45 -25.51 -11.78
CA GLY A 618 -15.48 -26.81 -12.47
C GLY A 618 -14.31 -27.71 -12.09
N ASN A 619 -14.62 -28.95 -11.71
CA ASN A 619 -13.68 -29.92 -11.12
C ASN A 619 -12.73 -30.61 -12.14
N GLY A 620 -12.71 -30.21 -13.42
CA GLY A 620 -11.95 -30.90 -14.46
C GLY A 620 -10.61 -30.26 -14.78
N LEU A 621 -9.50 -30.98 -14.57
CA LEU A 621 -8.20 -30.66 -15.19
C LEU A 621 -8.09 -31.16 -16.63
N GLU A 622 -9.02 -32.00 -17.07
CA GLU A 622 -9.02 -32.71 -18.34
C GLU A 622 -10.39 -32.62 -19.00
N LYS A 623 -10.41 -32.60 -20.34
CA LYS A 623 -11.58 -32.84 -21.17
C LYS A 623 -11.46 -34.23 -21.78
N THR A 624 -12.46 -35.09 -21.59
CA THR A 624 -12.52 -36.40 -22.25
C THR A 624 -13.39 -36.30 -23.51
N VAL A 625 -12.82 -36.58 -24.68
CA VAL A 625 -13.54 -36.63 -25.96
C VAL A 625 -13.36 -38.05 -26.52
N GLY A 626 -14.40 -38.88 -26.42
CA GLY A 626 -14.28 -40.32 -26.67
C GLY A 626 -13.38 -40.99 -25.63
N ASP A 627 -12.42 -41.79 -26.08
CA ASP A 627 -11.42 -42.46 -25.23
C ASP A 627 -10.17 -41.60 -24.95
N GLU A 628 -10.07 -40.42 -25.58
CA GLU A 628 -8.89 -39.56 -25.49
C GLU A 628 -9.09 -38.41 -24.50
N LYS A 629 -7.99 -38.04 -23.83
CA LYS A 629 -7.93 -36.98 -22.83
C LYS A 629 -7.20 -35.77 -23.39
N PHE A 630 -7.80 -34.60 -23.28
CA PHE A 630 -7.27 -33.33 -23.76
C PHE A 630 -7.19 -32.30 -22.63
N LEU A 631 -6.32 -31.30 -22.81
CA LEU A 631 -6.28 -30.12 -21.95
C LEU A 631 -7.42 -29.18 -22.31
N TRP A 632 -7.90 -28.43 -21.31
CA TRP A 632 -8.84 -27.35 -21.56
C TRP A 632 -8.13 -26.16 -22.21
N PRO A 633 -8.79 -25.42 -23.12
CA PRO A 633 -8.20 -24.25 -23.77
C PRO A 633 -7.55 -23.22 -22.84
N VAL A 634 -8.23 -22.92 -21.73
CA VAL A 634 -7.74 -21.98 -20.72
C VAL A 634 -6.39 -22.39 -20.13
N GLN A 635 -6.11 -23.70 -20.05
CA GLN A 635 -4.90 -24.22 -19.41
C GLN A 635 -3.66 -24.09 -20.27
N TYR A 636 -3.74 -24.18 -21.60
CA TYR A 636 -2.57 -23.93 -22.45
C TYR A 636 -2.44 -22.46 -22.83
N LEU A 637 -3.55 -21.70 -22.87
CA LEU A 637 -3.55 -20.23 -23.04
C LEU A 637 -2.85 -19.50 -21.90
N SER A 638 -2.98 -19.99 -20.66
CA SER A 638 -2.29 -19.42 -19.49
C SER A 638 -0.77 -19.59 -19.58
N TYR A 639 -0.29 -20.62 -20.29
CA TYR A 639 1.15 -20.86 -20.55
C TYR A 639 1.64 -20.20 -21.83
N GLY A 640 0.83 -19.36 -22.48
CA GLY A 640 1.23 -18.58 -23.65
C GLY A 640 1.11 -19.32 -24.97
N VAL A 641 0.39 -20.45 -25.03
CA VAL A 641 0.23 -21.25 -26.24
C VAL A 641 -1.12 -20.96 -26.91
N LEU A 642 -1.10 -20.72 -28.21
CA LEU A 642 -2.26 -20.54 -29.08
C LEU A 642 -2.31 -21.68 -30.08
N LEU A 643 -3.52 -22.18 -30.36
CA LEU A 643 -3.77 -23.06 -31.50
C LEU A 643 -4.35 -22.22 -32.65
N GLU A 644 -3.60 -22.08 -33.74
CA GLU A 644 -4.06 -21.48 -34.99
C GLU A 644 -4.65 -22.56 -35.90
N ASN A 645 -5.92 -22.39 -36.27
CA ASN A 645 -6.67 -23.24 -37.21
C ASN A 645 -6.65 -24.74 -36.86
N ASP A 646 -6.61 -25.08 -35.57
CA ASP A 646 -6.49 -26.45 -35.04
C ASP A 646 -5.25 -27.24 -35.54
N ARG A 647 -4.25 -26.55 -36.09
CA ARG A 647 -3.09 -27.19 -36.76
C ARG A 647 -1.74 -26.63 -36.38
N PHE A 648 -1.64 -25.35 -36.02
CA PHE A 648 -0.37 -24.71 -35.71
C PHE A 648 -0.34 -24.22 -34.27
N LEU A 649 0.80 -24.41 -33.60
CA LEU A 649 1.05 -23.83 -32.28
C LEU A 649 1.77 -22.50 -32.47
N SER A 650 1.14 -21.40 -32.03
CA SER A 650 1.77 -20.08 -31.98
C SER A 650 1.90 -19.61 -30.53
N ILE A 651 2.80 -18.66 -30.29
CA ILE A 651 3.06 -18.11 -28.95
C ILE A 651 2.30 -16.79 -28.81
N ARG A 652 1.63 -16.61 -27.66
CA ARG A 652 0.99 -15.33 -27.30
C ARG A 652 2.02 -14.22 -27.19
N ARG A 653 1.66 -13.03 -27.61
CA ARG A 653 2.52 -11.85 -27.47
C ARG A 653 2.84 -11.60 -26.00
N GLY A 654 4.14 -11.47 -25.68
CA GLY A 654 4.64 -11.30 -24.31
C GLY A 654 5.14 -12.58 -23.62
N PHE A 655 5.04 -13.75 -24.27
CA PHE A 655 5.72 -14.98 -23.88
C PHE A 655 6.90 -15.25 -24.82
N TYR A 656 8.09 -15.53 -24.26
CA TYR A 656 9.35 -15.66 -25.05
C TYR A 656 9.96 -17.07 -25.01
N ARG A 657 9.30 -18.05 -24.37
CA ARG A 657 9.76 -19.44 -24.39
C ARG A 657 9.26 -20.18 -25.63
N VAL A 658 10.12 -20.12 -26.65
CA VAL A 658 10.42 -21.08 -27.72
C VAL A 658 9.42 -22.24 -27.92
N LEU A 659 8.66 -22.15 -29.00
CA LEU A 659 8.22 -23.32 -29.76
C LEU A 659 9.23 -23.48 -30.91
N ALA A 660 10.13 -24.46 -30.78
CA ALA A 660 10.81 -25.01 -31.94
C ALA A 660 9.88 -26.08 -32.52
N VAL A 661 8.83 -25.66 -33.25
CA VAL A 661 8.09 -26.62 -34.08
C VAL A 661 8.95 -26.84 -35.32
N GLN A 662 9.80 -27.86 -35.27
CA GLN A 662 10.41 -28.39 -36.47
C GLN A 662 9.29 -29.03 -37.28
N GLU A 663 8.95 -28.42 -38.40
CA GLU A 663 8.06 -28.99 -39.42
C GLU A 663 8.47 -30.43 -39.70
N PHE A 664 7.53 -31.38 -39.59
CA PHE A 664 7.44 -32.54 -40.49
C PHE A 664 6.13 -33.29 -40.20
N VAL A 665 5.01 -32.78 -40.72
CA VAL A 665 3.89 -33.66 -41.10
C VAL A 665 4.03 -33.86 -42.61
N GLY A 666 4.71 -34.95 -42.98
CA GLY A 666 5.03 -35.26 -44.37
C GLY A 666 3.78 -35.29 -45.25
N MET A 667 3.70 -34.36 -46.19
CA MET A 667 2.93 -34.50 -47.41
C MET A 667 3.55 -35.62 -48.26
N ASN A 668 3.15 -36.87 -48.04
CA ASN A 668 3.32 -37.90 -49.06
C ASN A 668 2.17 -37.80 -50.07
N LEU A 669 2.28 -36.80 -50.93
CA LEU A 669 1.60 -36.74 -52.22
C LEU A 669 2.32 -37.68 -53.18
N SER A 670 2.23 -39.00 -52.94
CA SER A 670 2.69 -39.99 -53.91
C SER A 670 1.53 -40.46 -54.78
N ARG A 671 1.46 -39.81 -55.93
CA ARG A 671 0.67 -40.14 -57.11
C ARG A 671 1.00 -41.56 -57.56
N ARG A 672 0.16 -42.54 -57.22
CA ARG A 672 0.06 -43.81 -57.97
C ARG A 672 -1.37 -44.32 -57.97
N ASN A 673 -2.09 -43.95 -59.03
CA ASN A 673 -3.32 -44.61 -59.45
C ASN A 673 -2.98 -46.04 -59.89
N HIS A 674 -3.47 -47.05 -59.18
CA HIS A 674 -3.91 -48.29 -59.81
C HIS A 674 -5.09 -48.90 -59.05
N ARG A 675 -6.21 -49.06 -59.77
CA ARG A 675 -7.43 -49.76 -59.37
C ARG A 675 -7.13 -51.25 -59.19
N VAL A 676 -7.55 -51.84 -58.07
CA VAL A 676 -8.21 -53.17 -58.04
C VAL A 676 -9.20 -53.21 -56.87
N SER A 677 -10.42 -53.69 -57.15
CA SER A 677 -11.52 -53.90 -56.21
C SER A 677 -11.35 -55.18 -55.39
N VAL A 678 -11.61 -55.15 -54.08
CA VAL A 678 -12.06 -56.34 -53.31
C VAL A 678 -13.06 -55.91 -52.21
N LYS A 679 -14.08 -56.74 -52.05
CA LYS A 679 -15.28 -56.65 -51.21
C LYS A 679 -15.03 -56.82 -49.69
N GLU A 680 -15.98 -56.29 -48.92
CA GLU A 680 -16.34 -56.43 -47.50
C GLU A 680 -15.61 -57.44 -46.58
N SER A 681 -15.32 -57.02 -45.34
CA SER A 681 -15.84 -57.70 -44.14
C SER A 681 -15.69 -56.86 -42.86
N ASN A 682 -16.70 -56.98 -41.99
CA ASN A 682 -16.77 -56.42 -40.64
C ASN A 682 -15.63 -56.90 -39.74
N GLY A 683 -15.04 -55.99 -38.95
CA GLY A 683 -14.16 -56.37 -37.84
C GLY A 683 -13.41 -55.19 -37.23
N SER A 684 -13.81 -54.79 -36.02
CA SER A 684 -13.06 -54.10 -34.95
C SER A 684 -11.84 -53.24 -35.35
N PRO A 685 -11.78 -51.94 -34.99
CA PRO A 685 -10.52 -51.20 -35.14
C PRO A 685 -9.51 -51.71 -34.09
N LYS A 686 -8.60 -52.54 -34.58
CA LYS A 686 -7.37 -52.96 -33.93
C LYS A 686 -6.58 -51.73 -33.46
N ARG A 687 -6.36 -51.69 -32.15
CA ARG A 687 -5.21 -51.12 -31.43
C ARG A 687 -3.98 -50.96 -32.33
N ARG A 688 -3.67 -49.74 -32.80
CA ARG A 688 -2.35 -49.41 -33.38
C ARG A 688 -1.54 -48.68 -32.32
N ARG A 689 -0.66 -49.44 -31.65
CA ARG A 689 0.50 -48.90 -30.93
C ARG A 689 1.46 -48.34 -31.99
N TYR A 690 1.82 -47.06 -31.88
CA TYR A 690 3.03 -46.55 -32.49
C TYR A 690 4.14 -46.65 -31.45
N THR A 691 4.96 -47.67 -31.58
CA THR A 691 6.29 -47.75 -30.96
C THR A 691 7.23 -46.86 -31.76
N SER A 692 7.84 -45.89 -31.10
CA SER A 692 9.01 -45.17 -31.61
C SER A 692 10.19 -46.15 -31.67
N ASN A 693 10.62 -46.52 -32.87
CA ASN A 693 11.95 -47.07 -33.06
C ASN A 693 12.93 -45.89 -33.16
N MET A 694 13.88 -45.86 -32.24
CA MET A 694 15.12 -45.08 -32.35
C MET A 694 16.12 -45.82 -33.26
N LEU A 695 17.10 -45.06 -33.78
CA LEU A 695 18.18 -45.38 -34.74
C LEU A 695 17.70 -45.19 -36.20
N ASP A 696 18.23 -44.28 -37.02
CA ASP A 696 19.58 -43.67 -37.11
C ASP A 696 19.60 -42.12 -37.13
#